data_AF-A0A3B3Q6X4-F1
#
_entry.id   AF-A0A3B3Q6X4-F1
#
_cell.length_a   1.000
_cell.length_b   1.000
_cell.length_c   1.000
_cell.angle_alpha   90.00
_cell.angle_beta   90.00
_cell.angle_gamma   90.00
#
_symmetry.space_group_name_H-M   'P 1'
#
loop_
_entity.id
_entity.type
_entity.pdbx_description
1 polymer ?
#
loop_
_entity_poly.entity_id
_entity_poly.type
_entity_poly.pdbx_seq_one_letter_code
_entity_poly.pdbx_strand_id
1 'polypeptide(L)'
;MGCASSIHISDRVVYHSGKEAEDSHPPPPPQQHSAALQARQQRNSVVGSSAKAAAGKNRVKEVQFGPMKLYQDQLQVMLVFAKNDGQCGGFLRACERAGLRCSVARTPEAALQLFLETHHDVVIVDRRHSRRLDADSVCRAIRAVKSSENTVIVAVVKRPDREEASVMPLITAGFNRSYVENPNVMSCYNELIQLEHGEVQAQFRLRACSAIFTAMEQSEEAIEITNEDKVIQYVNPTYEAMMGYQQGELLGKEVMEVPESESKPDLLETINSYIQKGKEWQGVYYTKKKNGDSVQQDVRITPVTGQGGKIRHFVSINRPLNDSKMDTCGGRVPAESQTDIQCSKHKDWRKGSLDVRSTTSRGSDGSSQKRHSSMARIHSMTIEAPITKVINIINAAQESSPVPVAEALDRVLEILRTTELYSPQLGSKEEDPHTSDLVGGLMMDGLRRLSGNEHILATKQSQHGPSHMITPLSLTDIPQRVAQAMENEESWDFDIFNLEAATMKRPLVYLGLKVFSRFGVCEFLHCSEATLRAWLQAIETNYHSGNPYHNSSHAADVLHATAYFLSRERVKASLDPIDEVASLIAAAVHDVDHPGRTNSFLCNAGSELAVLYNDTAVLESHHTALAFQITTRDGKCNIFRNMERTEYRTLRQAVIDMVLATEMTKHFEHVNKFVNSINKPLAALEENEGSGEESMKTILTSPENRILVKRMLIKCADISNPCRPLRLCVEWAGRISEEYFAQTEEEKSQGLPVVMPVFDRNTCSIPKSQISFIDYFITDMFDAWDAFADLPNLMQHLDNNFKYWKSLDERNLRSLAPPPE
;
A
#
# COMPACT_ATOMS: atom_id res chain seq x y z
N MET A 1 54.57 -34.02 36.45
CA MET A 1 55.42 -32.82 36.26
C MET A 1 54.46 -31.64 36.33
N GLY A 2 54.53 -30.67 37.24
CA GLY A 2 55.62 -30.19 38.11
C GLY A 2 55.84 -28.69 37.79
N CYS A 3 55.80 -27.72 38.71
CA CYS A 3 55.78 -27.78 40.18
C CYS A 3 55.00 -26.61 40.84
N ALA A 4 54.82 -26.75 42.17
CA ALA A 4 54.48 -25.80 43.27
C ALA A 4 54.65 -24.27 43.03
N SER A 5 53.99 -23.37 43.79
CA SER A 5 53.73 -23.38 45.25
C SER A 5 52.41 -22.65 45.59
N SER A 6 51.53 -23.04 46.54
CA SER A 6 51.64 -23.54 47.94
C SER A 6 51.60 -22.44 49.02
N ILE A 7 50.80 -22.70 50.08
CA ILE A 7 50.66 -22.06 51.42
C ILE A 7 49.48 -21.06 51.57
N HIS A 8 48.62 -20.98 52.63
CA HIS A 8 48.04 -21.86 53.70
C HIS A 8 47.12 -20.98 54.64
N ILE A 9 46.21 -21.40 55.56
CA ILE A 9 45.51 -22.65 55.98
C ILE A 9 44.28 -22.29 56.87
N SER A 10 43.15 -23.04 56.82
CA SER A 10 42.09 -23.26 57.87
C SER A 10 41.28 -22.07 58.47
N ASP A 11 40.10 -22.25 59.14
CA ASP A 11 39.12 -23.37 59.22
C ASP A 11 37.70 -22.91 59.68
N ARG A 12 36.71 -23.81 59.54
CA ARG A 12 35.43 -24.05 60.29
C ARG A 12 34.75 -22.91 61.09
N VAL A 13 33.49 -22.51 60.82
CA VAL A 13 32.16 -23.22 60.98
C VAL A 13 31.65 -23.32 62.43
N VAL A 14 30.42 -22.83 62.71
CA VAL A 14 29.29 -23.45 63.51
C VAL A 14 28.21 -22.40 63.91
N TYR A 15 27.02 -22.52 63.27
CA TYR A 15 25.61 -22.40 63.74
C TYR A 15 25.13 -21.51 64.93
N HIS A 16 24.03 -20.78 64.64
CA HIS A 16 22.83 -20.54 65.50
C HIS A 16 22.96 -19.63 66.76
N SER A 17 21.91 -19.01 67.33
CA SER A 17 20.54 -18.66 66.88
C SER A 17 19.89 -17.68 67.90
N GLY A 18 19.01 -16.76 67.48
CA GLY A 18 18.25 -15.89 68.41
C GLY A 18 17.15 -15.07 67.70
N LYS A 19 16.06 -14.74 68.41
CA LYS A 19 14.84 -14.11 67.86
C LYS A 19 14.02 -13.42 68.97
N GLU A 20 13.09 -12.54 68.59
CA GLU A 20 12.05 -11.88 69.43
C GLU A 20 12.55 -10.82 70.46
N ALA A 21 11.83 -9.74 70.78
CA ALA A 21 10.61 -9.12 70.20
C ALA A 21 10.43 -7.63 70.63
N GLU A 22 9.63 -6.86 69.86
CA GLU A 22 8.90 -5.59 70.19
C GLU A 22 9.74 -4.37 70.70
N ASP A 23 9.30 -3.10 70.74
CA ASP A 23 7.98 -2.43 70.60
C ASP A 23 8.09 -1.04 69.87
N SER A 24 7.20 -0.07 70.16
CA SER A 24 6.64 0.97 69.25
C SER A 24 7.20 2.44 69.31
N HIS A 25 6.70 3.28 68.39
CA HIS A 25 6.90 4.76 68.21
C HIS A 25 6.17 5.62 69.29
N PRO A 26 6.21 7.00 69.36
CA PRO A 26 6.76 8.04 68.43
C PRO A 26 7.52 9.22 69.13
N PRO A 27 7.82 10.35 68.42
CA PRO A 27 7.70 11.69 69.05
C PRO A 27 7.32 12.91 68.14
N PRO A 28 6.73 13.98 68.71
CA PRO A 28 6.74 15.39 68.23
C PRO A 28 7.25 16.36 69.35
N PRO A 29 7.02 17.70 69.31
CA PRO A 29 7.31 18.76 68.33
C PRO A 29 8.56 19.60 68.79
N PRO A 30 8.72 20.97 68.80
CA PRO A 30 7.77 22.07 69.12
C PRO A 30 7.83 23.35 68.21
N GLN A 31 7.15 24.43 68.62
CA GLN A 31 7.23 25.81 68.10
C GLN A 31 7.35 26.83 69.25
N GLN A 32 7.70 28.10 68.94
CA GLN A 32 7.10 29.39 69.42
C GLN A 32 8.12 30.56 69.23
N HIS A 33 7.83 31.56 68.39
CA HIS A 33 7.31 32.92 68.70
C HIS A 33 8.36 33.92 69.23
N SER A 34 8.40 35.21 68.85
CA SER A 34 7.48 36.08 68.06
C SER A 34 8.31 37.07 67.17
N ALA A 35 7.83 38.13 66.49
CA ALA A 35 6.54 38.83 66.44
C ALA A 35 6.18 39.40 65.03
N ALA A 36 6.30 40.72 64.81
CA ALA A 36 5.80 41.50 63.66
C ALA A 36 6.70 42.76 63.43
N LEU A 37 6.57 43.60 62.39
CA LEU A 37 5.44 43.92 61.49
C LEU A 37 5.92 44.57 60.15
N GLN A 38 5.02 44.64 59.15
CA GLN A 38 5.05 45.43 57.89
C GLN A 38 5.73 44.87 56.60
N ALA A 39 4.86 44.30 55.74
CA ALA A 39 4.68 44.58 54.31
C ALA A 39 5.73 44.19 53.22
N ARG A 40 5.32 43.20 52.38
CA ARG A 40 5.27 43.16 50.88
C ARG A 40 6.24 44.08 50.08
N GLN A 41 6.89 43.67 48.97
CA GLN A 41 6.63 42.52 48.08
C GLN A 41 7.84 42.24 47.12
N GLN A 42 8.45 41.05 47.16
CA GLN A 42 9.32 40.44 46.11
C GLN A 42 9.62 38.98 46.54
N ARG A 43 9.63 37.94 45.68
CA ARG A 43 10.49 37.64 44.51
C ARG A 43 11.99 37.60 44.83
N ASN A 44 12.46 36.42 45.23
CA ASN A 44 13.82 35.86 45.08
C ASN A 44 13.64 34.33 44.99
N SER A 45 14.12 33.58 44.00
CA SER A 45 15.49 33.39 43.49
C SER A 45 16.38 32.58 44.43
N VAL A 46 16.78 31.37 44.00
CA VAL A 46 17.84 30.59 44.62
C VAL A 46 18.82 30.13 43.54
N VAL A 47 20.07 30.55 43.70
CA VAL A 47 21.27 29.99 43.06
C VAL A 47 22.24 29.75 44.22
N GLY A 48 22.95 28.63 44.34
CA GLY A 48 23.01 27.43 43.50
C GLY A 48 24.36 26.73 43.72
N SER A 49 24.50 25.47 43.29
CA SER A 49 25.82 24.82 43.19
C SER A 49 25.87 23.91 41.96
N SER A 50 27.07 23.72 41.40
CA SER A 50 27.23 23.32 39.99
C SER A 50 27.60 21.84 39.81
N ALA A 51 26.87 21.18 38.91
CA ALA A 51 27.22 19.86 38.36
C ALA A 51 27.04 19.86 36.83
N LYS A 52 27.98 20.52 36.13
CA LYS A 52 28.28 20.42 34.68
C LYS A 52 27.09 20.09 33.75
N ALA A 53 26.41 21.12 33.26
CA ALA A 53 25.46 20.97 32.16
C ALA A 53 26.16 20.52 30.86
N ALA A 54 25.78 19.36 30.34
CA ALA A 54 25.92 19.06 28.91
C ALA A 54 24.79 19.81 28.17
N ALA A 55 25.14 20.82 27.39
CA ALA A 55 24.16 21.68 26.73
C ALA A 55 23.43 20.95 25.58
N GLY A 56 22.34 20.27 25.91
CA GLY A 56 21.40 19.74 24.92
C GLY A 56 20.82 20.88 24.09
N LYS A 57 21.19 20.96 22.80
CA LYS A 57 20.60 21.92 21.87
C LYS A 57 19.10 21.66 21.76
N ASN A 58 18.26 22.69 21.96
CA ASN A 58 16.84 22.63 21.61
C ASN A 58 16.73 22.29 20.11
N ARG A 59 16.34 21.05 19.79
CA ARG A 59 16.07 20.61 18.42
C ARG A 59 14.69 21.09 18.01
N VAL A 60 14.59 22.39 17.72
CA VAL A 60 13.46 22.98 17.00
C VAL A 60 13.27 22.20 15.71
N LYS A 61 12.08 21.64 15.47
CA LYS A 61 11.81 20.81 14.29
C LYS A 61 11.42 21.73 13.13
N GLU A 62 12.18 21.68 12.04
CA GLU A 62 11.80 22.36 10.81
C GLU A 62 10.71 21.55 10.10
N VAL A 63 9.58 22.19 9.79
CA VAL A 63 8.46 21.62 9.04
C VAL A 63 8.24 22.48 7.80
N GLN A 64 8.45 21.89 6.62
CA GLN A 64 8.15 22.59 5.38
C GLN A 64 6.64 22.57 5.09
N PHE A 65 6.13 23.72 4.65
CA PHE A 65 4.75 23.94 4.21
C PHE A 65 4.76 24.81 2.94
N GLY A 66 4.76 24.17 1.77
CA GLY A 66 5.03 24.86 0.50
C GLY A 66 6.43 25.51 0.50
N PRO A 67 6.56 26.81 0.18
CA PRO A 67 7.82 27.55 0.34
C PRO A 67 8.10 27.98 1.78
N MET A 68 7.13 27.89 2.70
CA MET A 68 7.28 28.34 4.07
C MET A 68 8.04 27.32 4.92
N LYS A 69 9.06 27.79 5.65
CA LYS A 69 9.76 27.04 6.69
C LYS A 69 9.12 27.36 8.04
N LEU A 70 8.39 26.40 8.60
CA LEU A 70 7.84 26.50 9.95
C LEU A 70 8.80 25.87 10.96
N TYR A 71 8.87 26.44 12.15
CA TYR A 71 9.76 25.99 13.21
C TYR A 71 8.91 25.59 14.41
N GLN A 72 8.78 24.29 14.66
CA GLN A 72 7.97 23.76 15.75
C GLN A 72 8.81 23.69 17.03
N ASP A 73 8.31 24.36 18.07
CA ASP A 73 8.82 24.28 19.43
C ASP A 73 8.58 22.89 20.05
N GLN A 74 9.20 22.66 21.21
CA GLN A 74 9.04 21.43 21.99
C GLN A 74 7.56 21.21 22.35
N LEU A 75 6.98 20.07 21.94
CA LEU A 75 5.56 19.75 22.10
C LEU A 75 5.07 19.84 23.56
N GLN A 76 3.90 20.43 23.77
CA GLN A 76 3.22 20.49 25.07
C GLN A 76 2.12 19.43 25.18
N VAL A 77 2.22 18.52 26.15
CA VAL A 77 1.26 17.43 26.41
C VAL A 77 0.63 17.59 27.81
N MET A 78 -0.70 17.64 27.91
CA MET A 78 -1.43 17.60 29.18
C MET A 78 -2.04 16.23 29.44
N LEU A 79 -1.79 15.67 30.63
CA LEU A 79 -2.41 14.43 31.10
C LEU A 79 -3.51 14.74 32.12
N VAL A 80 -4.78 14.47 31.79
CA VAL A 80 -5.93 14.67 32.69
C VAL A 80 -6.37 13.33 33.27
N PHE A 81 -5.83 12.99 34.45
CA PHE A 81 -6.03 11.70 35.11
C PHE A 81 -6.35 11.88 36.60
N ALA A 82 -7.54 11.50 37.03
CA ALA A 82 -7.99 11.62 38.44
C ALA A 82 -7.18 10.77 39.46
N LYS A 83 -6.33 9.84 39.00
CA LYS A 83 -5.37 9.10 39.83
C LYS A 83 -4.05 8.88 39.10
N ASN A 84 -2.97 8.74 39.86
CA ASN A 84 -1.66 8.36 39.33
C ASN A 84 -1.55 6.82 39.23
N ASP A 85 -2.25 6.24 38.26
CA ASP A 85 -2.24 4.80 38.00
C ASP A 85 -1.15 4.38 36.99
N GLY A 86 -1.09 3.09 36.67
CA GLY A 86 -0.13 2.56 35.70
C GLY A 86 -0.23 3.20 34.31
N GLN A 87 -1.43 3.60 33.87
CA GLN A 87 -1.62 4.27 32.58
C GLN A 87 -1.10 5.71 32.60
N CYS A 88 -1.40 6.47 33.66
CA CYS A 88 -0.85 7.81 33.89
C CYS A 88 0.70 7.75 33.95
N GLY A 89 1.26 6.77 34.66
CA GLY A 89 2.70 6.54 34.75
C GLY A 89 3.34 6.10 33.42
N GLY A 90 2.61 5.34 32.60
CA GLY A 90 3.02 4.95 31.25
C GLY A 90 3.21 6.16 30.33
N PHE A 91 2.23 7.06 30.28
CA PHE A 91 2.33 8.30 29.50
C PHE A 91 3.38 9.27 30.04
N LEU A 92 3.52 9.43 31.37
CA LEU A 92 4.57 10.26 31.97
C LEU A 92 5.97 9.83 31.51
N ARG A 93 6.31 8.54 31.67
CA ARG A 93 7.60 7.99 31.24
C ARG A 93 7.79 8.02 29.73
N ALA A 94 6.71 7.96 28.96
CA ALA A 94 6.75 8.10 27.51
C ALA A 94 7.07 9.55 27.09
N CYS A 95 6.47 10.55 27.72
CA CYS A 95 6.82 11.96 27.52
C CYS A 95 8.27 12.25 27.91
N GLU A 96 8.73 11.76 29.06
CA GLU A 96 10.14 11.85 29.50
C GLU A 96 11.09 11.25 28.46
N ARG A 97 10.80 10.03 27.97
CA ARG A 97 11.62 9.33 26.96
C ARG A 97 11.59 10.01 25.58
N ALA A 98 10.48 10.63 25.20
CA ALA A 98 10.35 11.39 23.97
C ALA A 98 10.90 12.83 24.08
N GLY A 99 11.25 13.30 25.29
CA GLY A 99 11.73 14.66 25.51
C GLY A 99 10.65 15.73 25.33
N LEU A 100 9.38 15.38 25.57
CA LEU A 100 8.23 16.29 25.45
C LEU A 100 7.98 17.00 26.78
N ARG A 101 7.36 18.19 26.78
CA ARG A 101 6.93 18.81 28.04
C ARG A 101 5.60 18.22 28.45
N CYS A 102 5.55 17.67 29.67
CA CYS A 102 4.35 17.06 30.21
C CYS A 102 3.81 17.88 31.38
N SER A 103 2.53 18.20 31.35
CA SER A 103 1.76 18.76 32.46
C SER A 103 0.72 17.73 32.93
N VAL A 104 0.23 17.84 34.18
CA VAL A 104 -0.73 16.87 34.73
C VAL A 104 -1.84 17.55 35.52
N ALA A 105 -3.07 17.40 35.06
CA ALA A 105 -4.26 17.84 35.75
C ALA A 105 -4.96 16.68 36.46
N ARG A 106 -5.48 16.93 37.66
CA ARG A 106 -6.16 15.93 38.51
C ARG A 106 -7.67 16.17 38.67
N THR A 107 -8.17 17.36 38.31
CA THR A 107 -9.59 17.73 38.33
C THR A 107 -9.96 18.48 37.03
N PRO A 108 -11.25 18.60 36.67
CA PRO A 108 -11.70 19.35 35.50
C PRO A 108 -11.26 20.83 35.50
N GLU A 109 -11.32 21.46 36.67
CA GLU A 109 -11.03 22.89 36.86
C GLU A 109 -9.53 23.15 36.69
N ALA A 110 -8.70 22.27 37.28
CA ALA A 110 -7.25 22.29 37.09
C ALA A 110 -6.86 22.04 35.63
N ALA A 111 -7.58 21.18 34.89
CA ALA A 111 -7.32 20.94 33.47
C ALA A 111 -7.63 22.19 32.61
N LEU A 112 -8.76 22.86 32.88
CA LEU A 112 -9.14 24.07 32.16
C LEU A 112 -8.19 25.25 32.47
N GLN A 113 -7.83 25.45 33.75
CA GLN A 113 -6.85 26.48 34.14
C GLN A 113 -5.49 26.23 33.47
N LEU A 114 -4.95 25.02 33.58
CA LEU A 114 -3.65 24.65 33.03
C LEU A 114 -3.62 24.76 31.50
N PHE A 115 -4.74 24.45 30.82
CA PHE A 115 -4.90 24.67 29.38
C PHE A 115 -4.85 26.15 28.98
N LEU A 116 -5.52 27.03 29.75
CA LEU A 116 -5.50 28.49 29.56
C LEU A 116 -4.13 29.12 29.86
N GLU A 117 -3.36 28.56 30.80
CA GLU A 117 -2.05 29.09 31.19
C GLU A 117 -0.91 28.69 30.23
N THR A 118 -0.99 27.52 29.58
CA THR A 118 0.17 26.92 28.89
C THR A 118 -0.07 26.34 27.49
N HIS A 119 -1.27 26.45 26.92
CA HIS A 119 -1.61 26.13 25.51
C HIS A 119 -1.03 24.80 24.99
N HIS A 120 -1.71 23.69 25.31
CA HIS A 120 -1.25 22.35 24.93
C HIS A 120 -1.61 21.97 23.49
N ASP A 121 -0.65 21.37 22.78
CA ASP A 121 -0.89 20.77 21.46
C ASP A 121 -1.62 19.42 21.57
N VAL A 122 -1.35 18.65 22.63
CA VAL A 122 -1.96 17.34 22.90
C VAL A 122 -2.55 17.29 24.31
N VAL A 123 -3.77 16.77 24.45
CA VAL A 123 -4.43 16.54 25.74
C VAL A 123 -4.94 15.10 25.82
N ILE A 124 -4.49 14.33 26.80
CA ILE A 124 -4.88 12.93 27.02
C ILE A 124 -5.79 12.86 28.25
N VAL A 125 -7.04 12.42 28.09
CA VAL A 125 -8.08 12.43 29.14
C VAL A 125 -8.51 11.01 29.51
N ASP A 126 -8.54 10.70 30.81
CA ASP A 126 -8.94 9.38 31.32
C ASP A 126 -10.46 9.19 31.34
N ARG A 127 -11.02 8.52 30.32
CA ARG A 127 -12.45 8.18 30.22
C ARG A 127 -12.80 6.85 30.88
N ARG A 128 -11.82 6.06 31.35
CA ARG A 128 -12.02 4.70 31.90
C ARG A 128 -12.88 4.63 33.16
N HIS A 129 -13.06 5.77 33.85
CA HIS A 129 -13.69 5.88 35.15
C HIS A 129 -14.58 7.13 35.30
N SER A 130 -15.63 7.24 34.48
CA SER A 130 -16.57 8.37 34.44
C SER A 130 -17.18 8.80 35.79
N ARG A 131 -17.16 7.92 36.81
CA ARG A 131 -17.57 8.24 38.20
C ARG A 131 -16.56 9.09 39.00
N ARG A 132 -15.38 9.41 38.44
CA ARG A 132 -14.32 10.21 39.09
C ARG A 132 -13.84 11.39 38.25
N LEU A 133 -14.02 11.32 36.95
CA LEU A 133 -13.72 12.39 35.99
C LEU A 133 -14.74 12.28 34.86
N ASP A 134 -15.57 13.32 34.67
CA ASP A 134 -16.40 13.41 33.48
C ASP A 134 -15.54 13.91 32.31
N ALA A 135 -14.87 12.95 31.66
CA ALA A 135 -13.98 13.20 30.53
C ALA A 135 -14.70 13.90 29.36
N ASP A 136 -15.99 13.64 29.17
CA ASP A 136 -16.78 14.20 28.06
C ASP A 136 -17.10 15.67 28.33
N SER A 137 -17.42 16.03 29.59
CA SER A 137 -17.58 17.44 29.99
C SER A 137 -16.25 18.19 30.08
N VAL A 138 -15.14 17.54 30.46
CA VAL A 138 -13.79 18.12 30.36
C VAL A 138 -13.45 18.44 28.90
N CYS A 139 -13.70 17.51 27.98
CA CYS A 139 -13.44 17.71 26.55
C CYS A 139 -14.28 18.87 26.00
N ARG A 140 -15.59 18.90 26.28
CA ARG A 140 -16.47 20.03 25.92
C ARG A 140 -16.02 21.36 26.52
N ALA A 141 -15.55 21.39 27.77
CA ALA A 141 -15.06 22.61 28.41
C ALA A 141 -13.76 23.13 27.78
N ILE A 142 -12.84 22.25 27.38
CA ILE A 142 -11.64 22.64 26.62
C ILE A 142 -12.04 23.15 25.22
N ARG A 143 -12.95 22.45 24.53
CA ARG A 143 -13.45 22.85 23.19
C ARG A 143 -14.23 24.18 23.17
N ALA A 144 -14.77 24.62 24.31
CA ALA A 144 -15.39 25.94 24.43
C ALA A 144 -14.36 27.10 24.44
N VAL A 145 -13.06 26.81 24.60
CA VAL A 145 -11.99 27.82 24.54
C VAL A 145 -11.53 27.98 23.09
N LYS A 146 -11.57 29.21 22.56
CA LYS A 146 -11.19 29.53 21.16
C LYS A 146 -9.80 29.03 20.73
N SER A 147 -8.84 28.94 21.65
CA SER A 147 -7.49 28.43 21.36
C SER A 147 -7.41 26.91 21.16
N SER A 148 -8.49 26.17 21.42
CA SER A 148 -8.51 24.69 21.36
C SER A 148 -8.80 24.09 20.00
N GLU A 149 -9.13 24.91 19.00
CA GLU A 149 -9.48 24.47 17.63
C GLU A 149 -8.38 23.58 17.01
N ASN A 150 -7.12 23.87 17.33
CA ASN A 150 -5.93 23.20 16.79
C ASN A 150 -5.27 22.23 17.81
N THR A 151 -5.91 21.94 18.94
CA THR A 151 -5.43 21.00 19.96
C THR A 151 -5.96 19.58 19.68
N VAL A 152 -5.08 18.57 19.76
CA VAL A 152 -5.46 17.16 19.62
C VAL A 152 -5.86 16.60 20.99
N ILE A 153 -7.11 16.15 21.14
CA ILE A 153 -7.63 15.57 22.40
C ILE A 153 -7.90 14.08 22.23
N VAL A 154 -7.27 13.26 23.06
CA VAL A 154 -7.30 11.79 23.02
C VAL A 154 -8.03 11.23 24.25
N ALA A 155 -9.04 10.39 24.03
CA ALA A 155 -9.74 9.69 25.09
C ALA A 155 -9.08 8.35 25.41
N VAL A 156 -8.63 8.16 26.65
CA VAL A 156 -8.19 6.84 27.12
C VAL A 156 -9.41 6.03 27.53
N VAL A 157 -9.65 4.91 26.83
CA VAL A 157 -10.81 4.03 27.01
C VAL A 157 -10.39 2.66 27.53
N LYS A 158 -11.32 1.94 28.16
CA LYS A 158 -11.09 0.55 28.58
C LYS A 158 -11.03 -0.39 27.39
N ARG A 159 -10.45 -1.56 27.57
CA ARG A 159 -10.61 -2.67 26.60
C ARG A 159 -12.09 -3.07 26.55
N PRO A 160 -12.70 -3.19 25.35
CA PRO A 160 -14.06 -3.67 25.22
C PRO A 160 -14.10 -5.20 25.33
N ASP A 161 -14.98 -5.74 26.18
CA ASP A 161 -15.13 -7.19 26.36
C ASP A 161 -16.00 -7.87 25.26
N ARG A 162 -16.70 -7.09 24.42
CA ARG A 162 -17.55 -7.54 23.28
C ARG A 162 -17.64 -6.48 22.15
N GLU A 163 -18.31 -6.84 21.06
CA GLU A 163 -18.43 -6.10 19.78
C GLU A 163 -18.63 -4.58 19.91
N GLU A 164 -17.83 -3.84 19.12
CA GLU A 164 -17.96 -2.44 18.66
C GLU A 164 -18.76 -1.45 19.54
N ALA A 165 -18.08 -0.90 20.55
CA ALA A 165 -18.49 0.39 21.11
C ALA A 165 -18.27 1.52 20.08
N SER A 166 -19.35 2.05 19.50
CA SER A 166 -19.29 3.13 18.50
C SER A 166 -18.46 4.33 18.98
N VAL A 167 -17.64 4.89 18.08
CA VAL A 167 -16.77 6.05 18.33
C VAL A 167 -17.57 7.36 18.31
N MET A 168 -18.78 7.39 17.75
CA MET A 168 -19.58 8.63 17.59
C MET A 168 -19.76 9.44 18.89
N PRO A 169 -20.04 8.86 20.08
CA PRO A 169 -20.15 9.63 21.32
C PRO A 169 -18.85 10.34 21.74
N LEU A 170 -17.68 9.84 21.33
CA LEU A 170 -16.40 10.51 21.55
C LEU A 170 -16.25 11.73 20.64
N ILE A 171 -16.59 11.56 19.35
CA ILE A 171 -16.56 12.64 18.36
C ILE A 171 -17.55 13.75 18.76
N THR A 172 -18.77 13.41 19.17
CA THR A 172 -19.77 14.37 19.69
C THR A 172 -19.34 15.05 21.01
N ALA A 173 -18.45 14.44 21.80
CA ALA A 173 -17.84 15.09 22.96
C ALA A 173 -16.62 15.98 22.59
N GLY A 174 -16.14 15.92 21.34
CA GLY A 174 -15.04 16.72 20.81
C GLY A 174 -13.66 16.05 20.83
N PHE A 175 -13.57 14.74 21.08
CA PHE A 175 -12.32 13.99 21.01
C PHE A 175 -11.92 13.73 19.55
N ASN A 176 -10.61 13.78 19.25
CA ASN A 176 -10.07 13.43 17.93
C ASN A 176 -9.86 11.91 17.78
N ARG A 177 -9.48 11.23 18.88
CA ARG A 177 -8.98 9.84 18.84
C ARG A 177 -9.23 9.11 20.17
N SER A 178 -9.26 7.78 20.14
CA SER A 178 -9.34 6.91 21.31
C SER A 178 -8.10 6.03 21.45
N TYR A 179 -7.50 5.99 22.64
CA TYR A 179 -6.42 5.06 22.99
C TYR A 179 -6.95 3.98 23.96
N VAL A 180 -6.83 2.71 23.57
CA VAL A 180 -7.28 1.57 24.39
C VAL A 180 -6.26 1.27 25.49
N GLU A 181 -6.72 1.02 26.71
CA GLU A 181 -5.83 0.96 27.88
C GLU A 181 -4.72 -0.09 27.76
N ASN A 182 -3.50 0.42 27.86
CA ASN A 182 -2.25 -0.30 27.79
C ASN A 182 -1.18 0.57 28.50
N PRO A 183 -0.79 0.21 29.75
CA PRO A 183 0.16 0.98 30.56
C PRO A 183 1.63 0.76 30.16
N ASN A 184 1.90 -0.03 29.11
CA ASN A 184 3.25 -0.21 28.59
C ASN A 184 3.82 1.14 28.12
N VAL A 185 4.97 1.53 28.66
CA VAL A 185 5.68 2.76 28.30
C VAL A 185 5.98 2.81 26.80
N MET A 186 6.30 1.67 26.16
CA MET A 186 6.57 1.64 24.72
C MET A 186 5.30 1.87 23.88
N SER A 187 4.15 1.36 24.31
CA SER A 187 2.87 1.60 23.62
C SER A 187 2.41 3.04 23.78
N CYS A 188 2.57 3.62 24.98
CA CYS A 188 2.33 5.05 25.22
C CYS A 188 3.27 5.95 24.41
N TYR A 189 4.53 5.54 24.23
CA TYR A 189 5.54 6.24 23.43
C TYR A 189 5.20 6.19 21.94
N ASN A 190 4.83 5.02 21.40
CA ASN A 190 4.46 4.87 20.00
C ASN A 190 3.24 5.74 19.64
N GLU A 191 2.21 5.77 20.49
CA GLU A 191 1.04 6.64 20.30
C GLU A 191 1.42 8.12 20.28
N LEU A 192 2.26 8.59 21.22
CA LEU A 192 2.73 9.98 21.25
C LEU A 192 3.54 10.36 20.01
N ILE A 193 4.38 9.46 19.48
CA ILE A 193 5.15 9.69 18.26
C ILE A 193 4.27 9.66 17.01
N GLN A 194 3.24 8.79 16.95
CA GLN A 194 2.25 8.80 15.87
C GLN A 194 1.46 10.12 15.85
N LEU A 195 0.92 10.54 17.00
CA LEU A 195 0.21 11.81 17.17
C LEU A 195 1.06 13.01 16.74
N GLU A 196 2.36 13.02 17.07
CA GLU A 196 3.30 14.09 16.71
C GLU A 196 3.47 14.22 15.18
N HIS A 197 3.58 13.11 14.46
CA HIS A 197 3.83 13.12 13.01
C HIS A 197 2.54 13.16 12.17
N GLY A 198 1.41 12.75 12.74
CA GLY A 198 0.08 12.80 12.14
C GLY A 198 -0.69 14.07 12.49
N GLU A 199 -1.65 13.94 13.40
CA GLU A 199 -2.65 14.97 13.70
C GLU A 199 -2.03 16.29 14.17
N VAL A 200 -0.97 16.25 15.00
CA VAL A 200 -0.29 17.47 15.49
C VAL A 200 0.38 18.24 14.35
N GLN A 201 1.10 17.55 13.45
CA GLN A 201 1.77 18.23 12.33
C GLN A 201 0.76 18.82 11.33
N ALA A 202 -0.39 18.15 11.13
CA ALA A 202 -1.50 18.70 10.35
C ALA A 202 -2.06 19.99 10.99
N GLN A 203 -2.37 19.97 12.30
CA GLN A 203 -2.85 21.16 13.02
C GLN A 203 -1.79 22.29 13.11
N PHE A 204 -0.50 21.95 13.11
CA PHE A 204 0.57 22.96 13.03
C PHE A 204 0.63 23.65 11.66
N ARG A 205 0.40 22.92 10.56
CA ARG A 205 0.24 23.50 9.21
C ARG A 205 -1.03 24.35 9.09
N LEU A 206 -2.17 23.89 9.64
CA LEU A 206 -3.42 24.66 9.64
C LEU A 206 -3.30 25.98 10.41
N ARG A 207 -2.61 26.00 11.57
CA ARG A 207 -2.25 27.25 12.28
C ARG A 207 -1.46 28.23 11.42
N ALA A 208 -0.62 27.76 10.51
CA ALA A 208 0.14 28.62 9.60
C ALA A 208 -0.71 29.21 8.46
N CYS A 209 -1.79 28.53 8.03
CA CYS A 209 -2.69 29.06 7.00
C CYS A 209 -3.30 30.41 7.40
N SER A 210 -3.58 30.65 8.68
CA SER A 210 -4.10 31.93 9.17
C SER A 210 -3.18 33.13 8.84
N ALA A 211 -1.87 32.93 8.81
CA ALA A 211 -0.92 33.97 8.41
C ALA A 211 -0.96 34.23 6.88
N ILE A 212 -1.17 33.18 6.07
CA ILE A 212 -1.31 33.28 4.62
C ILE A 212 -2.62 34.00 4.26
N PHE A 213 -3.74 33.61 4.85
CA PHE A 213 -5.02 34.32 4.68
C PHE A 213 -4.92 35.79 5.10
N THR A 214 -4.26 36.09 6.23
CA THR A 214 -4.02 37.49 6.65
C THR A 214 -3.24 38.28 5.59
N ALA A 215 -2.25 37.67 4.93
CA ALA A 215 -1.48 38.32 3.87
C ALA A 215 -2.29 38.54 2.58
N MET A 216 -3.21 37.63 2.24
CA MET A 216 -4.13 37.79 1.09
C MET A 216 -5.19 38.87 1.34
N GLU A 217 -5.76 38.89 2.55
CA GLU A 217 -6.79 39.83 2.99
C GLU A 217 -6.27 41.28 3.07
N GLN A 218 -4.96 41.45 3.28
CA GLN A 218 -4.29 42.76 3.35
C GLN A 218 -3.50 43.10 2.08
N SER A 219 -3.72 42.38 0.97
CA SER A 219 -3.02 42.63 -0.30
C SER A 219 -3.57 43.86 -1.04
N GLU A 220 -2.66 44.72 -1.53
CA GLU A 220 -2.97 45.85 -2.43
C GLU A 220 -3.34 45.40 -3.86
N GLU A 221 -3.21 44.11 -4.17
CA GLU A 221 -3.70 43.50 -5.42
C GLU A 221 -5.10 42.89 -5.19
N ALA A 222 -6.00 42.99 -6.18
CA ALA A 222 -7.29 42.31 -6.11
C ALA A 222 -7.09 40.81 -6.36
N ILE A 223 -7.51 39.98 -5.40
CA ILE A 223 -7.35 38.53 -5.43
C ILE A 223 -8.73 37.88 -5.43
N GLU A 224 -8.92 36.92 -6.33
CA GLU A 224 -10.10 36.09 -6.49
C GLU A 224 -9.67 34.62 -6.57
N ILE A 225 -10.43 33.73 -5.94
CA ILE A 225 -10.27 32.28 -6.06
C ILE A 225 -11.61 31.66 -6.44
N THR A 226 -11.58 30.86 -7.49
CA THR A 226 -12.74 30.08 -7.98
C THR A 226 -12.48 28.58 -7.86
N ASN A 227 -13.52 27.75 -7.92
CA ASN A 227 -13.39 26.30 -8.05
C ASN A 227 -13.19 25.86 -9.52
N GLU A 228 -13.15 24.55 -9.76
CA GLU A 228 -13.10 23.94 -11.10
C GLU A 228 -14.25 24.37 -12.03
N ASP A 229 -15.45 24.62 -11.48
CA ASP A 229 -16.63 25.14 -12.21
C ASP A 229 -16.67 26.69 -12.33
N LYS A 230 -15.56 27.38 -12.03
CA LYS A 230 -15.44 28.86 -12.03
C LYS A 230 -16.39 29.59 -11.07
N VAL A 231 -16.91 28.90 -10.06
CA VAL A 231 -17.71 29.48 -8.98
C VAL A 231 -16.78 30.15 -7.98
N ILE A 232 -17.05 31.43 -7.65
CA ILE A 232 -16.23 32.24 -6.74
C ILE A 232 -16.32 31.69 -5.31
N GLN A 233 -15.17 31.35 -4.73
CA GLN A 233 -15.00 30.80 -3.39
C GLN A 233 -14.33 31.78 -2.41
N TYR A 234 -13.55 32.74 -2.90
CA TYR A 234 -12.96 33.82 -2.11
C TYR A 234 -12.69 35.04 -2.99
N VAL A 235 -12.90 36.24 -2.43
CA VAL A 235 -12.40 37.52 -2.94
C VAL A 235 -11.91 38.37 -1.77
N ASN A 236 -10.84 39.14 -1.97
CA ASN A 236 -10.30 40.04 -0.93
C ASN A 236 -10.94 41.45 -0.99
N PRO A 237 -10.78 42.28 0.07
CA PRO A 237 -11.39 43.63 0.11
C PRO A 237 -10.94 44.57 -1.02
N THR A 238 -9.75 44.34 -1.57
CA THR A 238 -9.23 45.10 -2.72
C THR A 238 -10.01 44.79 -4.01
N TYR A 239 -10.44 43.53 -4.19
CA TYR A 239 -11.35 43.14 -5.29
C TYR A 239 -12.72 43.82 -5.13
N GLU A 240 -13.28 43.84 -3.90
CA GLU A 240 -14.54 44.56 -3.61
C GLU A 240 -14.44 46.04 -4.00
N ALA A 241 -13.38 46.72 -3.55
CA ALA A 241 -13.15 48.14 -3.83
C ALA A 241 -12.88 48.41 -5.33
N MET A 242 -12.27 47.48 -6.05
CA MET A 242 -11.98 47.61 -7.48
C MET A 242 -13.25 47.46 -8.34
N MET A 243 -14.07 46.44 -8.05
CA MET A 243 -15.22 46.03 -8.86
C MET A 243 -16.55 46.63 -8.39
N GLY A 244 -16.63 47.10 -7.15
CA GLY A 244 -17.82 47.72 -6.54
C GLY A 244 -18.86 46.75 -5.97
N TYR A 245 -18.55 45.45 -5.91
CA TYR A 245 -19.40 44.40 -5.33
C TYR A 245 -18.98 44.11 -3.88
N GLN A 246 -19.88 43.49 -3.11
CA GLN A 246 -19.56 42.93 -1.81
C GLN A 246 -19.32 41.42 -1.91
N GLN A 247 -18.46 40.87 -1.06
CA GLN A 247 -18.06 39.45 -1.04
C GLN A 247 -19.28 38.53 -0.98
N GLY A 248 -20.26 38.84 -0.11
CA GLY A 248 -21.52 38.10 -0.01
C GLY A 248 -22.47 38.20 -1.23
N GLU A 249 -22.19 39.08 -2.20
CA GLU A 249 -22.89 39.13 -3.49
C GLU A 249 -22.18 38.32 -4.59
N LEU A 250 -20.93 37.91 -4.36
CA LEU A 250 -20.05 37.22 -5.33
C LEU A 250 -19.87 35.74 -4.99
N LEU A 251 -19.69 35.41 -3.71
CA LEU A 251 -19.50 34.03 -3.25
C LEU A 251 -20.64 33.12 -3.74
N GLY A 252 -20.28 32.00 -4.37
CA GLY A 252 -21.25 31.03 -4.89
C GLY A 252 -21.83 31.33 -6.26
N LYS A 253 -21.35 32.38 -6.98
CA LYS A 253 -21.71 32.66 -8.38
C LYS A 253 -20.59 32.29 -9.35
N GLU A 254 -20.95 32.01 -10.60
CA GLU A 254 -19.99 31.81 -11.69
C GLU A 254 -19.45 33.16 -12.18
N VAL A 255 -18.14 33.25 -12.46
CA VAL A 255 -17.48 34.49 -12.91
C VAL A 255 -18.13 35.10 -14.16
N MET A 256 -18.76 34.31 -15.03
CA MET A 256 -19.43 34.81 -16.24
C MET A 256 -20.87 35.31 -16.04
N GLU A 257 -21.41 35.30 -14.82
CA GLU A 257 -22.64 36.06 -14.46
C GLU A 257 -22.35 37.54 -14.15
N VAL A 258 -21.07 37.95 -14.07
CA VAL A 258 -20.67 39.36 -13.95
C VAL A 258 -20.83 40.05 -15.32
N PRO A 259 -21.45 41.25 -15.41
CA PRO A 259 -22.03 41.73 -16.67
C PRO A 259 -21.08 41.79 -17.88
N GLU A 260 -21.52 41.22 -19.00
CA GLU A 260 -20.79 41.02 -20.26
C GLU A 260 -19.81 42.15 -20.59
N SER A 261 -18.52 41.86 -20.50
CA SER A 261 -17.48 42.74 -21.06
C SER A 261 -17.45 42.65 -22.59
N GLU A 262 -16.98 43.71 -23.25
CA GLU A 262 -16.68 43.72 -24.69
C GLU A 262 -15.37 42.96 -25.02
N SER A 263 -15.03 41.95 -24.22
CA SER A 263 -13.94 41.01 -24.51
C SER A 263 -14.33 40.11 -25.68
N LYS A 264 -13.50 40.10 -26.73
CA LYS A 264 -13.68 39.19 -27.88
C LYS A 264 -13.78 37.73 -27.39
N PRO A 265 -14.71 36.91 -27.94
CA PRO A 265 -14.87 35.51 -27.51
C PRO A 265 -13.56 34.71 -27.65
N ASP A 266 -12.79 34.97 -28.71
CA ASP A 266 -11.46 34.40 -28.98
C ASP A 266 -10.51 34.52 -27.76
N LEU A 267 -10.62 35.61 -26.99
CA LEU A 267 -9.77 35.87 -25.82
C LEU A 267 -10.19 35.00 -24.62
N LEU A 268 -11.49 34.84 -24.39
CA LEU A 268 -12.02 33.96 -23.34
C LEU A 268 -11.76 32.49 -23.66
N GLU A 269 -11.90 32.07 -24.92
CA GLU A 269 -11.47 30.74 -25.37
C GLU A 269 -9.96 30.52 -25.20
N THR A 270 -9.14 31.53 -25.49
CA THR A 270 -7.68 31.48 -25.26
C THR A 270 -7.36 31.32 -23.76
N ILE A 271 -7.99 32.13 -22.88
CA ILE A 271 -7.84 32.02 -21.43
C ILE A 271 -8.20 30.60 -20.97
N ASN A 272 -9.40 30.12 -21.32
CA ASN A 272 -9.87 28.78 -20.97
C ASN A 272 -8.90 27.69 -21.44
N SER A 273 -8.41 27.77 -22.67
CA SER A 273 -7.49 26.79 -23.25
C SER A 273 -6.10 26.76 -22.58
N TYR A 274 -5.65 27.88 -21.99
CA TYR A 274 -4.40 27.93 -21.22
C TYR A 274 -4.60 27.34 -19.82
N ILE A 275 -5.62 27.82 -19.08
CA ILE A 275 -5.83 27.42 -17.69
C ILE A 275 -6.26 25.95 -17.57
N GLN A 276 -7.08 25.42 -18.50
CA GLN A 276 -7.44 24.00 -18.54
C GLN A 276 -6.24 23.08 -18.81
N LYS A 277 -5.21 23.57 -19.53
CA LYS A 277 -3.95 22.84 -19.78
C LYS A 277 -2.94 23.00 -18.64
N GLY A 278 -3.38 23.46 -17.46
CA GLY A 278 -2.54 23.65 -16.28
C GLY A 278 -1.47 24.74 -16.44
N LYS A 279 -1.62 25.64 -17.42
CA LYS A 279 -0.69 26.74 -17.66
C LYS A 279 -1.20 28.02 -17.05
N GLU A 280 -0.28 28.79 -16.47
CA GLU A 280 -0.58 30.17 -16.09
C GLU A 280 -0.93 30.99 -17.35
N TRP A 281 -1.92 31.86 -17.21
CA TRP A 281 -2.25 32.85 -18.21
C TRP A 281 -2.03 34.25 -17.64
N GLN A 282 -1.45 35.15 -18.43
CA GLN A 282 -1.42 36.58 -18.11
C GLN A 282 -1.82 37.38 -19.35
N GLY A 283 -2.66 38.38 -19.17
CA GLY A 283 -3.04 39.30 -20.23
C GLY A 283 -3.94 40.42 -19.74
N VAL A 284 -4.13 41.41 -20.61
CA VAL A 284 -4.96 42.58 -20.32
C VAL A 284 -6.33 42.40 -20.96
N TYR A 285 -7.40 42.55 -20.18
CA TYR A 285 -8.77 42.63 -20.70
C TYR A 285 -9.59 43.70 -19.96
N TYR A 286 -10.73 44.06 -20.54
CA TYR A 286 -11.69 44.97 -19.91
C TYR A 286 -12.70 44.18 -19.09
N THR A 287 -13.22 44.74 -18.01
CA THR A 287 -14.36 44.18 -17.27
C THR A 287 -15.29 45.29 -16.79
N LYS A 288 -16.57 44.99 -16.56
CA LYS A 288 -17.56 45.97 -16.10
C LYS A 288 -17.68 45.93 -14.58
N LYS A 289 -17.57 47.10 -13.96
CA LYS A 289 -17.86 47.32 -12.54
C LYS A 289 -19.37 47.29 -12.27
N LYS A 290 -19.76 47.14 -11.00
CA LYS A 290 -21.16 47.15 -10.56
C LYS A 290 -21.95 48.42 -10.95
N ASN A 291 -21.27 49.55 -11.14
CA ASN A 291 -21.87 50.81 -11.58
C ASN A 291 -21.99 50.96 -13.11
N GLY A 292 -21.50 49.99 -13.89
CA GLY A 292 -21.51 50.00 -15.35
C GLY A 292 -20.23 50.50 -16.03
N ASP A 293 -19.26 51.04 -15.27
CA ASP A 293 -17.99 51.50 -15.84
C ASP A 293 -17.13 50.33 -16.32
N SER A 294 -16.63 50.41 -17.55
CA SER A 294 -15.60 49.49 -18.05
C SER A 294 -14.22 49.88 -17.50
N VAL A 295 -13.55 48.96 -16.80
CA VAL A 295 -12.18 49.11 -16.30
C VAL A 295 -11.24 48.15 -17.03
N GLN A 296 -10.07 48.64 -17.43
CA GLN A 296 -9.01 47.81 -18.00
C GLN A 296 -8.19 47.18 -16.87
N GLN A 297 -7.88 45.88 -16.95
CA GLN A 297 -7.14 45.17 -15.92
C GLN A 297 -6.02 44.30 -16.54
N ASP A 298 -4.82 44.36 -15.95
CA ASP A 298 -3.78 43.33 -16.11
C ASP A 298 -4.13 42.19 -15.16
N VAL A 299 -4.39 41.01 -15.70
CA VAL A 299 -4.87 39.85 -14.95
C VAL A 299 -3.96 38.67 -15.19
N ARG A 300 -3.55 38.02 -14.09
CA ARG A 300 -2.83 36.75 -14.10
C ARG A 300 -3.65 35.68 -13.41
N ILE A 301 -3.91 34.57 -14.11
CA ILE A 301 -4.67 33.43 -13.60
C ILE A 301 -3.72 32.23 -13.49
N THR A 302 -3.53 31.76 -12.26
CA THR A 302 -2.71 30.57 -11.95
C THR A 302 -3.63 29.41 -11.56
N PRO A 303 -3.66 28.30 -12.32
CA PRO A 303 -4.41 27.09 -11.93
C PRO A 303 -3.71 26.36 -10.77
N VAL A 304 -4.48 25.96 -9.77
CA VAL A 304 -3.99 25.25 -8.58
C VAL A 304 -4.41 23.77 -8.64
N THR A 305 -3.41 22.91 -8.85
CA THR A 305 -3.57 21.44 -8.85
C THR A 305 -3.78 20.92 -7.43
N GLY A 306 -4.88 20.22 -7.20
CA GLY A 306 -5.17 19.51 -5.96
C GLY A 306 -4.64 18.07 -5.95
N GLN A 307 -5.23 17.23 -5.10
CA GLN A 307 -4.96 15.78 -5.09
C GLN A 307 -5.33 15.14 -6.44
N GLY A 308 -4.52 14.17 -6.88
CA GLY A 308 -4.68 13.53 -8.20
C GLY A 308 -4.32 14.44 -9.39
N GLY A 309 -3.59 15.55 -9.18
CA GLY A 309 -3.11 16.44 -10.25
C GLY A 309 -4.19 17.32 -10.91
N LYS A 310 -5.48 17.02 -10.70
CA LYS A 310 -6.61 17.81 -11.22
C LYS A 310 -6.58 19.23 -10.67
N ILE A 311 -6.84 20.22 -11.52
CA ILE A 311 -7.00 21.62 -11.10
C ILE A 311 -8.29 21.71 -10.29
N ARG A 312 -8.20 22.14 -9.02
CA ARG A 312 -9.37 22.27 -8.13
C ARG A 312 -9.78 23.72 -7.90
N HIS A 313 -8.85 24.65 -8.09
CA HIS A 313 -9.08 26.08 -7.96
C HIS A 313 -8.31 26.86 -9.03
N PHE A 314 -8.81 28.04 -9.41
CA PHE A 314 -8.04 29.04 -10.14
C PHE A 314 -7.86 30.27 -9.26
N VAL A 315 -6.63 30.80 -9.20
CA VAL A 315 -6.31 32.03 -8.47
C VAL A 315 -6.09 33.14 -9.48
N SER A 316 -6.99 34.12 -9.51
CA SER A 316 -6.89 35.34 -10.31
C SER A 316 -6.26 36.46 -9.47
N ILE A 317 -5.27 37.15 -10.05
CA ILE A 317 -4.65 38.36 -9.48
C ILE A 317 -4.84 39.49 -10.49
N ASN A 318 -5.59 40.52 -10.09
CA ASN A 318 -6.09 41.57 -10.97
C ASN A 318 -5.52 42.93 -10.55
N ARG A 319 -5.00 43.69 -11.52
CA ARG A 319 -4.46 45.05 -11.32
C ARG A 319 -5.15 46.05 -12.24
N PRO A 320 -5.54 47.26 -11.77
CA PRO A 320 -6.27 48.22 -12.57
C PRO A 320 -5.30 49.06 -13.42
N LEU A 321 -5.53 49.13 -14.73
CA LEU A 321 -4.84 50.02 -15.64
C LEU A 321 -5.64 51.33 -15.77
N ASN A 322 -5.23 52.35 -15.02
CA ASN A 322 -5.86 53.68 -15.03
C ASN A 322 -5.23 54.59 -16.07
N ASP A 323 -6.04 55.02 -17.04
CA ASP A 323 -5.62 55.95 -18.09
C ASP A 323 -5.64 57.41 -17.58
N SER A 324 -4.59 57.82 -16.84
CA SER A 324 -4.03 59.19 -16.87
C SER A 324 -2.93 59.45 -15.84
N LYS A 325 -1.68 59.49 -16.31
CA LYS A 325 -0.88 60.74 -16.28
C LYS A 325 0.37 60.65 -17.15
N MET A 326 0.38 61.48 -18.18
CA MET A 326 1.59 61.89 -18.89
C MET A 326 2.43 62.76 -17.95
N ASP A 327 3.60 62.29 -17.54
CA ASP A 327 4.63 63.11 -16.91
C ASP A 327 6.02 62.72 -17.44
N THR A 328 6.93 63.69 -17.57
CA THR A 328 7.99 63.63 -18.61
C THR A 328 9.38 63.95 -18.09
N CYS A 329 10.19 62.92 -17.80
CA CYS A 329 11.67 62.87 -17.91
C CYS A 329 12.18 61.50 -17.40
N GLY A 330 13.16 60.83 -18.00
CA GLY A 330 13.87 61.09 -19.27
C GLY A 330 15.30 60.52 -19.24
N GLY A 331 15.80 59.98 -20.37
CA GLY A 331 17.24 59.69 -20.50
C GLY A 331 17.69 58.50 -21.36
N ARG A 332 17.84 58.72 -22.67
CA ARG A 332 18.83 58.10 -23.60
C ARG A 332 18.69 56.57 -23.86
N VAL A 333 18.33 56.12 -25.07
CA VAL A 333 19.04 56.14 -26.39
C VAL A 333 19.74 54.78 -26.65
N PRO A 334 19.71 54.23 -27.90
CA PRO A 334 19.44 52.80 -28.08
C PRO A 334 20.63 51.99 -28.61
N ALA A 335 20.40 50.68 -28.82
CA ALA A 335 21.26 49.79 -29.61
C ALA A 335 20.41 48.96 -30.58
N GLU A 336 20.71 49.05 -31.88
CA GLU A 336 20.18 48.17 -32.93
C GLU A 336 21.30 47.31 -33.53
N SER A 337 20.89 46.20 -34.17
CA SER A 337 21.60 45.45 -35.22
C SER A 337 22.89 44.66 -34.89
N GLN A 338 22.80 43.35 -35.17
CA GLN A 338 23.74 42.50 -35.91
C GLN A 338 25.27 42.71 -35.80
N THR A 339 25.97 41.61 -35.48
CA THR A 339 27.08 41.12 -36.32
C THR A 339 27.35 39.62 -36.07
N ASP A 340 28.27 39.04 -36.84
CA ASP A 340 28.40 37.59 -37.11
C ASP A 340 29.86 37.10 -36.85
N ILE A 341 30.17 35.82 -37.12
CA ILE A 341 31.50 35.22 -37.40
C ILE A 341 32.38 34.69 -36.24
N GLN A 342 32.41 33.34 -36.15
CA GLN A 342 33.56 32.40 -36.00
C GLN A 342 34.49 32.31 -34.75
N CYS A 343 34.42 31.12 -34.13
CA CYS A 343 35.47 30.06 -34.09
C CYS A 343 36.90 30.30 -33.52
N SER A 344 37.21 29.55 -32.44
CA SER A 344 38.53 28.93 -32.19
C SER A 344 38.33 27.69 -31.28
N LYS A 345 38.37 26.44 -31.74
CA LYS A 345 39.52 25.60 -32.12
C LYS A 345 40.63 25.49 -31.05
N HIS A 346 40.68 24.32 -30.40
CA HIS A 346 41.98 23.69 -30.10
C HIS A 346 41.95 22.17 -30.33
N LYS A 347 43.06 21.69 -30.91
CA LYS A 347 43.46 20.31 -31.20
C LYS A 347 44.35 19.78 -30.07
N ASP A 348 44.79 18.52 -29.98
CA ASP A 348 44.48 17.18 -30.57
C ASP A 348 45.28 16.22 -29.67
N TRP A 349 44.86 14.96 -29.45
CA TRP A 349 45.81 13.83 -29.51
C TRP A 349 45.14 12.47 -29.68
N ARG A 350 45.89 11.51 -30.24
CA ARG A 350 45.39 10.22 -30.77
C ARG A 350 46.17 9.03 -30.18
N LYS A 351 45.45 7.94 -29.90
CA LYS A 351 45.80 6.50 -30.10
C LYS A 351 44.75 5.63 -29.37
N GLY A 352 44.25 4.51 -29.86
CA GLY A 352 44.39 3.88 -31.19
C GLY A 352 45.24 2.61 -31.21
N SER A 353 44.58 1.44 -31.11
CA SER A 353 45.04 0.13 -31.61
C SER A 353 43.84 -0.83 -31.74
N LEU A 354 44.03 -1.92 -32.48
CA LEU A 354 43.05 -2.98 -32.78
C LEU A 354 43.52 -4.37 -32.25
N ASP A 355 42.62 -5.34 -32.37
CA ASP A 355 42.85 -6.76 -32.76
C ASP A 355 43.16 -7.91 -31.76
N VAL A 356 42.13 -8.79 -31.63
CA VAL A 356 42.10 -10.22 -32.06
C VAL A 356 42.65 -11.39 -31.17
N ARG A 357 41.81 -12.46 -31.10
CA ARG A 357 42.05 -13.89 -30.72
C ARG A 357 42.29 -14.26 -29.23
N SER A 358 42.06 -15.50 -28.75
CA SER A 358 41.07 -16.58 -29.07
C SER A 358 41.30 -17.85 -28.21
N THR A 359 40.30 -18.74 -28.08
CA THR A 359 40.36 -20.14 -27.54
C THR A 359 40.62 -20.24 -26.02
N THR A 360 40.32 -21.34 -25.29
CA THR A 360 40.11 -22.77 -25.64
C THR A 360 38.91 -23.44 -24.96
N SER A 361 38.45 -24.57 -25.52
CA SER A 361 37.38 -25.43 -24.98
C SER A 361 37.87 -26.79 -24.46
N ARG A 362 37.17 -27.36 -23.47
CA ARG A 362 37.01 -28.80 -23.10
C ARG A 362 36.29 -28.91 -21.75
N GLY A 363 35.49 -29.92 -21.44
CA GLY A 363 35.02 -31.08 -22.22
C GLY A 363 33.83 -31.75 -21.51
N SER A 364 33.20 -32.77 -22.11
CA SER A 364 32.03 -33.45 -21.53
C SER A 364 32.40 -34.58 -20.57
N ASP A 365 31.49 -34.87 -19.61
CA ASP A 365 30.83 -36.17 -19.37
C ASP A 365 30.23 -36.19 -17.94
N GLY A 366 29.10 -36.87 -17.70
CA GLY A 366 28.50 -36.93 -16.35
C GLY A 366 26.97 -37.09 -16.20
N SER A 367 26.28 -37.75 -17.14
CA SER A 367 24.82 -37.90 -17.11
C SER A 367 24.32 -38.94 -16.09
N SER A 368 24.44 -38.66 -14.78
CA SER A 368 23.70 -39.40 -13.71
C SER A 368 23.51 -38.66 -12.38
N GLN A 369 24.29 -37.63 -12.04
CA GLN A 369 24.35 -37.14 -10.64
C GLN A 369 23.33 -36.05 -10.23
N LYS A 370 22.43 -35.60 -11.13
CA LYS A 370 21.56 -34.44 -10.85
C LYS A 370 20.56 -34.59 -9.69
N ARG A 371 20.21 -35.81 -9.26
CA ARG A 371 19.20 -36.04 -8.20
C ARG A 371 19.62 -35.65 -6.77
N HIS A 372 20.89 -35.28 -6.53
CA HIS A 372 21.35 -34.77 -5.22
C HIS A 372 22.00 -33.37 -5.29
N SER A 373 21.96 -32.68 -6.43
CA SER A 373 22.55 -31.32 -6.55
C SER A 373 21.58 -30.16 -6.31
N SER A 374 20.29 -30.43 -6.14
CA SER A 374 19.24 -29.40 -5.98
C SER A 374 19.41 -28.63 -4.66
N MET A 375 19.40 -29.34 -3.52
CA MET A 375 19.61 -28.72 -2.21
C MET A 375 20.98 -28.04 -2.08
N ALA A 376 22.02 -28.56 -2.75
CA ALA A 376 23.34 -27.93 -2.76
C ALA A 376 23.35 -26.52 -3.39
N ARG A 377 22.43 -26.22 -4.33
CA ARG A 377 22.27 -24.86 -4.90
C ARG A 377 21.59 -23.89 -3.94
N ILE A 378 20.66 -24.37 -3.11
CA ILE A 378 20.00 -23.56 -2.06
C ILE A 378 21.04 -23.02 -1.06
N HIS A 379 22.11 -23.78 -0.80
CA HIS A 379 23.24 -23.34 0.02
C HIS A 379 24.28 -22.46 -0.71
N SER A 380 24.24 -22.34 -2.04
CA SER A 380 25.30 -21.69 -2.84
C SER A 380 24.90 -20.36 -3.50
N MET A 381 23.70 -19.84 -3.26
CA MET A 381 23.24 -18.55 -3.81
C MET A 381 22.69 -17.62 -2.72
N THR A 382 23.59 -16.94 -2.01
CA THR A 382 23.27 -15.90 -1.04
C THR A 382 22.82 -14.58 -1.69
N ILE A 383 21.63 -14.58 -2.31
CA ILE A 383 20.80 -13.38 -2.36
C ILE A 383 20.20 -13.17 -0.96
N GLU A 384 21.08 -12.96 0.02
CA GLU A 384 20.68 -12.58 1.37
C GLU A 384 20.11 -11.17 1.33
N ALA A 385 18.80 -11.06 1.50
CA ALA A 385 18.18 -9.80 1.90
C ALA A 385 18.89 -9.28 3.17
N PRO A 386 18.95 -7.96 3.39
CA PRO A 386 19.62 -7.40 4.59
C PRO A 386 19.11 -8.02 5.90
N ILE A 387 17.82 -8.41 5.95
CA ILE A 387 17.22 -9.11 7.08
C ILE A 387 17.75 -10.53 7.27
N THR A 388 18.09 -11.27 6.21
CA THR A 388 18.70 -12.61 6.28
C THR A 388 20.10 -12.52 6.89
N LYS A 389 20.90 -11.50 6.52
CA LYS A 389 22.19 -11.21 7.16
C LYS A 389 22.03 -10.88 8.65
N VAL A 390 21.04 -10.07 9.01
CA VAL A 390 20.72 -9.75 10.40
C VAL A 390 20.32 -11.02 11.17
N ILE A 391 19.48 -11.88 10.60
CA ILE A 391 19.10 -13.18 11.17
C ILE A 391 20.33 -14.08 11.36
N ASN A 392 21.21 -14.20 10.37
CA ASN A 392 22.41 -15.03 10.46
C ASN A 392 23.42 -14.49 11.50
N ILE A 393 23.56 -13.16 11.62
CA ILE A 393 24.36 -12.52 12.69
C ILE A 393 23.73 -12.77 14.07
N ILE A 394 22.40 -12.75 14.18
CA ILE A 394 21.68 -13.05 15.42
C ILE A 394 21.87 -14.53 15.82
N ASN A 395 21.76 -15.47 14.88
CA ASN A 395 22.03 -16.90 15.11
C ASN A 395 23.49 -17.12 15.62
N ALA A 396 24.48 -16.51 14.97
CA ALA A 396 25.88 -16.61 15.39
C ALA A 396 26.16 -15.95 16.76
N ALA A 397 25.43 -14.88 17.08
CA ALA A 397 25.46 -14.27 18.41
C ALA A 397 24.76 -15.14 19.48
N GLN A 398 23.76 -15.94 19.08
CA GLN A 398 23.01 -16.85 19.96
C GLN A 398 23.87 -18.04 20.41
N GLU A 399 24.58 -18.69 19.49
CA GLU A 399 25.50 -19.82 19.80
C GLU A 399 26.60 -19.46 20.80
N SER A 400 26.97 -18.17 20.86
CA SER A 400 28.02 -17.63 21.74
C SER A 400 27.48 -16.91 22.99
N SER A 401 26.17 -16.91 23.22
CA SER A 401 25.50 -16.14 24.28
C SER A 401 25.08 -16.97 25.49
N PRO A 402 25.04 -16.38 26.71
CA PRO A 402 24.39 -17.00 27.87
C PRO A 402 22.90 -17.23 27.64
N VAL A 403 22.34 -18.30 28.23
CA VAL A 403 20.95 -18.77 28.02
C VAL A 403 19.88 -17.64 28.04
N PRO A 404 19.85 -16.70 29.01
CA PRO A 404 18.82 -15.64 29.03
C PRO A 404 18.92 -14.64 27.87
N VAL A 405 20.10 -14.55 27.24
CA VAL A 405 20.33 -13.75 26.02
C VAL A 405 19.93 -14.56 24.80
N ALA A 406 20.25 -15.87 24.75
CA ALA A 406 19.80 -16.75 23.66
C ALA A 406 18.27 -16.77 23.52
N GLU A 407 17.54 -16.95 24.63
CA GLU A 407 16.06 -16.86 24.66
C GLU A 407 15.52 -15.49 24.21
N ALA A 408 16.30 -14.42 24.38
CA ALA A 408 15.92 -13.08 23.92
C ALA A 408 16.16 -12.91 22.42
N LEU A 409 17.21 -13.54 21.88
CA LEU A 409 17.50 -13.58 20.45
C LEU A 409 16.48 -14.46 19.70
N ASP A 410 16.05 -15.59 20.25
CA ASP A 410 14.92 -16.39 19.70
C ASP A 410 13.66 -15.53 19.52
N ARG A 411 13.27 -14.78 20.54
CA ARG A 411 12.11 -13.87 20.46
C ARG A 411 12.29 -12.75 19.43
N VAL A 412 13.53 -12.32 19.16
CA VAL A 412 13.80 -11.36 18.07
C VAL A 412 13.69 -12.06 16.71
N LEU A 413 14.28 -13.25 16.54
CA LEU A 413 14.15 -14.04 15.31
C LEU A 413 12.69 -14.32 14.96
N GLU A 414 11.87 -14.66 15.95
CA GLU A 414 10.44 -14.91 15.77
C GLU A 414 9.68 -13.67 15.30
N ILE A 415 9.96 -12.50 15.89
CA ILE A 415 9.41 -11.21 15.44
C ILE A 415 9.88 -10.88 14.02
N LEU A 416 11.14 -11.13 13.68
CA LEU A 416 11.68 -10.86 12.34
C LEU A 416 11.21 -11.84 11.26
N ARG A 417 10.74 -13.04 11.64
CA ARG A 417 10.07 -14.00 10.73
C ARG A 417 8.59 -13.68 10.52
N THR A 418 7.93 -13.12 11.54
CA THR A 418 6.47 -12.88 11.53
C THR A 418 6.05 -11.47 11.10
N THR A 419 6.97 -10.49 11.07
CA THR A 419 6.66 -9.12 10.62
C THR A 419 6.98 -8.88 9.15
N GLU A 420 6.17 -8.04 8.50
CA GLU A 420 6.24 -7.72 7.07
C GLU A 420 7.40 -6.75 6.79
N LEU A 421 8.61 -7.31 6.65
CA LEU A 421 9.88 -6.58 6.52
C LEU A 421 10.60 -6.85 5.19
N TYR A 422 9.87 -7.14 4.11
CA TYR A 422 10.42 -7.31 2.77
C TYR A 422 10.15 -6.11 1.86
N SER A 423 11.23 -5.50 1.40
CA SER A 423 11.27 -4.68 0.19
C SER A 423 12.47 -5.18 -0.63
N PRO A 424 12.28 -5.64 -1.88
CA PRO A 424 13.36 -6.22 -2.66
C PRO A 424 14.36 -5.12 -3.08
N GLN A 425 15.62 -5.27 -2.69
CA GLN A 425 16.71 -4.45 -3.23
C GLN A 425 17.30 -5.17 -4.44
N LEU A 426 17.31 -4.50 -5.60
CA LEU A 426 17.84 -5.05 -6.85
C LEU A 426 19.31 -5.46 -6.65
N GLY A 427 19.58 -6.76 -6.79
CA GLY A 427 20.91 -7.35 -6.68
C GLY A 427 21.51 -7.58 -8.07
N SER A 428 22.46 -6.74 -8.46
CA SER A 428 23.01 -6.73 -9.81
C SER A 428 23.74 -8.03 -10.21
N LYS A 429 23.07 -8.81 -11.05
CA LYS A 429 23.69 -9.59 -12.13
C LYS A 429 23.27 -8.93 -13.44
N GLU A 430 24.11 -9.00 -14.48
CA GLU A 430 23.93 -8.35 -15.79
C GLU A 430 22.45 -8.38 -16.25
N GLU A 431 21.76 -7.24 -16.11
CA GLU A 431 20.29 -7.20 -16.12
C GLU A 431 19.76 -7.35 -17.55
N ASP A 432 19.14 -8.49 -17.84
CA ASP A 432 18.41 -8.71 -19.08
C ASP A 432 17.18 -7.79 -19.15
N PRO A 433 17.00 -7.01 -20.24
CA PRO A 433 15.89 -6.07 -20.36
C PRO A 433 14.50 -6.72 -20.25
N HIS A 434 14.32 -7.99 -20.66
CA HIS A 434 13.02 -8.65 -20.52
C HIS A 434 12.68 -8.90 -19.05
N THR A 435 13.67 -9.29 -18.23
CA THR A 435 13.53 -9.44 -16.78
C THR A 435 13.24 -8.09 -16.10
N SER A 436 14.00 -7.04 -16.47
CA SER A 436 13.81 -5.67 -15.95
C SER A 436 12.37 -5.20 -16.14
N ASP A 437 11.80 -5.42 -17.32
CA ASP A 437 10.47 -4.91 -17.67
C ASP A 437 9.33 -5.78 -17.17
N LEU A 438 9.53 -7.10 -17.04
CA LEU A 438 8.61 -7.96 -16.28
C LEU A 438 8.52 -7.51 -14.82
N VAL A 439 9.65 -7.24 -14.17
CA VAL A 439 9.69 -6.70 -12.80
C VAL A 439 9.09 -5.28 -12.76
N GLY A 440 9.39 -4.43 -13.75
CA GLY A 440 8.83 -3.08 -13.86
C GLY A 440 7.30 -3.05 -13.99
N GLY A 441 6.72 -3.92 -14.80
CA GLY A 441 5.27 -3.99 -15.03
C GLY A 441 4.47 -4.79 -13.99
N LEU A 442 5.11 -5.75 -13.29
CA LEU A 442 4.43 -6.64 -12.33
C LEU A 442 4.74 -6.34 -10.85
N MET A 443 5.83 -5.61 -10.56
CA MET A 443 6.31 -5.40 -9.18
C MET A 443 6.51 -3.93 -8.80
N MET A 444 6.33 -2.97 -9.71
CA MET A 444 6.47 -1.55 -9.38
C MET A 444 5.19 -0.98 -8.77
N ASP A 445 5.20 -0.89 -7.44
CA ASP A 445 4.36 0.00 -6.65
C ASP A 445 4.42 1.44 -7.21
N GLY A 446 3.28 2.14 -7.26
CA GLY A 446 3.01 3.28 -8.16
C GLY A 446 3.82 4.57 -7.93
N LEU A 447 4.79 4.56 -7.02
CA LEU A 447 5.53 5.75 -6.57
C LEU A 447 6.70 6.16 -7.50
N ARG A 448 6.42 6.51 -8.78
CA ARG A 448 7.35 7.34 -9.58
C ARG A 448 6.67 8.27 -10.60
N ARG A 449 6.80 9.57 -10.36
CA ARG A 449 6.20 10.66 -11.16
C ARG A 449 6.84 10.83 -12.55
N LEU A 450 6.06 10.60 -13.61
CA LEU A 450 6.08 11.31 -14.91
C LEU A 450 4.61 11.37 -15.39
N SER A 451 3.99 12.52 -15.72
CA SER A 451 4.24 13.43 -16.85
C SER A 451 3.74 12.85 -18.19
N GLY A 452 2.41 12.83 -18.40
CA GLY A 452 1.73 12.17 -19.53
C GLY A 452 1.53 13.02 -20.80
N ASN A 453 0.67 12.57 -21.73
CA ASN A 453 -0.20 13.41 -22.58
C ASN A 453 -1.19 12.60 -23.45
N GLU A 454 -2.49 12.80 -23.22
CA GLU A 454 -3.66 12.14 -23.83
C GLU A 454 -3.63 11.91 -25.36
N HIS A 455 -4.39 10.92 -25.85
CA HIS A 455 -5.32 11.14 -26.98
C HIS A 455 -6.50 10.13 -27.09
N ILE A 456 -7.68 10.59 -26.68
CA ILE A 456 -8.99 10.52 -27.37
C ILE A 456 -9.38 9.22 -28.11
N LEU A 457 -10.50 8.61 -27.69
CA LEU A 457 -11.59 8.26 -28.60
C LEU A 457 -12.97 8.38 -27.94
N ALA A 458 -14.03 8.54 -28.76
CA ALA A 458 -15.24 9.26 -28.35
C ALA A 458 -16.43 8.37 -27.94
N THR A 459 -17.24 8.98 -27.05
CA THR A 459 -18.60 8.62 -26.67
C THR A 459 -19.47 7.93 -27.73
N LYS A 460 -20.21 6.91 -27.28
CA LYS A 460 -21.64 6.75 -27.63
C LYS A 460 -22.40 5.90 -26.62
N GLN A 461 -23.48 6.47 -26.08
CA GLN A 461 -24.57 5.69 -25.51
C GLN A 461 -25.19 4.85 -26.62
N SER A 462 -25.41 3.56 -26.38
CA SER A 462 -26.22 2.69 -27.24
C SER A 462 -27.44 2.21 -26.48
N GLN A 463 -28.56 2.05 -27.19
CA GLN A 463 -29.88 1.78 -26.61
C GLN A 463 -30.10 0.28 -26.35
N HIS A 464 -31.10 -0.05 -25.54
CA HIS A 464 -31.51 -1.44 -25.29
C HIS A 464 -31.88 -2.18 -26.60
N GLY A 465 -31.16 -3.27 -26.87
CA GLY A 465 -31.58 -4.36 -27.78
C GLY A 465 -32.08 -5.58 -26.97
N PRO A 466 -32.86 -6.49 -27.58
CA PRO A 466 -33.64 -7.49 -26.83
C PRO A 466 -32.78 -8.65 -26.29
N SER A 467 -33.07 -9.03 -25.04
CA SER A 467 -32.48 -10.20 -24.39
C SER A 467 -32.91 -11.50 -25.05
N HIS A 468 -31.99 -12.24 -25.67
CA HIS A 468 -32.21 -13.64 -26.02
C HIS A 468 -32.25 -14.49 -24.74
N MET A 469 -33.45 -14.82 -24.27
CA MET A 469 -33.63 -15.82 -23.22
C MET A 469 -33.18 -17.19 -23.75
N ILE A 470 -32.14 -17.77 -23.13
CA ILE A 470 -31.73 -19.15 -23.35
C ILE A 470 -32.34 -20.00 -22.22
N THR A 471 -32.92 -21.14 -22.60
CA THR A 471 -33.61 -22.07 -21.69
C THR A 471 -32.65 -22.71 -20.67
N PRO A 472 -33.15 -23.11 -19.49
CA PRO A 472 -32.32 -23.74 -18.46
C PRO A 472 -31.91 -25.15 -18.91
N LEU A 473 -30.60 -25.37 -19.07
CA LEU A 473 -30.01 -26.69 -19.27
C LEU A 473 -29.56 -27.26 -17.92
N SER A 474 -30.07 -28.44 -17.57
CA SER A 474 -29.60 -29.24 -16.43
C SER A 474 -28.17 -29.74 -16.68
N LEU A 475 -27.48 -30.21 -15.63
CA LEU A 475 -26.19 -30.91 -15.78
C LEU A 475 -26.36 -32.22 -16.60
N THR A 476 -27.59 -32.73 -16.71
CA THR A 476 -27.98 -33.83 -17.60
C THR A 476 -28.05 -33.46 -19.09
N ASP A 477 -28.09 -32.17 -19.43
CA ASP A 477 -28.42 -31.67 -20.78
C ASP A 477 -27.21 -31.02 -21.48
N ILE A 478 -25.99 -31.31 -21.01
CA ILE A 478 -24.74 -30.77 -21.55
C ILE A 478 -24.56 -31.26 -23.00
N PRO A 479 -24.33 -30.37 -23.99
CA PRO A 479 -24.09 -30.79 -25.38
C PRO A 479 -22.92 -31.77 -25.47
N GLN A 480 -23.06 -32.84 -26.26
CA GLN A 480 -22.08 -33.94 -26.33
C GLN A 480 -20.63 -33.46 -26.56
N ARG A 481 -20.41 -32.45 -27.42
CA ARG A 481 -19.09 -31.85 -27.67
C ARG A 481 -18.48 -31.20 -26.43
N VAL A 482 -19.30 -30.58 -25.57
CA VAL A 482 -18.87 -29.96 -24.30
C VAL A 482 -18.60 -31.04 -23.25
N ALA A 483 -19.42 -32.09 -23.19
CA ALA A 483 -19.16 -33.24 -22.32
C ALA A 483 -17.82 -33.91 -22.67
N GLN A 484 -17.58 -34.19 -23.96
CA GLN A 484 -16.32 -34.72 -24.48
C GLN A 484 -15.12 -33.81 -24.17
N ALA A 485 -15.27 -32.49 -24.35
CA ALA A 485 -14.24 -31.53 -24.00
C ALA A 485 -13.93 -31.45 -22.49
N MET A 486 -14.75 -32.03 -21.62
CA MET A 486 -14.55 -32.10 -20.17
C MET A 486 -14.25 -33.50 -19.62
N GLU A 487 -14.15 -34.55 -20.46
CA GLU A 487 -14.01 -35.94 -20.00
C GLU A 487 -12.82 -36.09 -19.03
N ASN A 488 -11.64 -35.60 -19.41
CA ASN A 488 -10.37 -35.81 -18.69
C ASN A 488 -9.90 -34.61 -17.84
N GLU A 489 -10.78 -33.78 -17.27
CA GLU A 489 -10.37 -32.60 -16.47
C GLU A 489 -9.65 -32.91 -15.14
N GLU A 490 -9.53 -34.18 -14.75
CA GLU A 490 -8.68 -34.59 -13.62
C GLU A 490 -7.19 -34.68 -14.01
N SER A 491 -6.89 -34.63 -15.31
CA SER A 491 -5.53 -34.68 -15.86
C SER A 491 -4.96 -33.29 -16.05
N TRP A 492 -3.70 -33.07 -15.66
CA TRP A 492 -2.99 -31.82 -15.91
C TRP A 492 -2.95 -31.44 -17.40
N ASP A 493 -2.95 -32.44 -18.29
CA ASP A 493 -2.87 -32.29 -19.74
C ASP A 493 -4.26 -32.00 -20.37
N PHE A 494 -5.04 -31.13 -19.73
CA PHE A 494 -6.40 -30.76 -20.13
C PHE A 494 -6.41 -29.69 -21.23
N ASP A 495 -7.19 -29.90 -22.30
CA ASP A 495 -7.32 -28.95 -23.40
C ASP A 495 -8.40 -27.88 -23.12
N ILE A 496 -8.03 -26.87 -22.33
CA ILE A 496 -8.90 -25.73 -21.99
C ILE A 496 -9.39 -24.96 -23.23
N PHE A 497 -8.63 -24.92 -24.32
CA PHE A 497 -9.03 -24.22 -25.55
C PHE A 497 -10.02 -25.02 -26.42
N ASN A 498 -9.96 -26.36 -26.38
CA ASN A 498 -11.04 -27.19 -26.90
C ASN A 498 -12.33 -26.95 -26.11
N LEU A 499 -12.26 -26.76 -24.78
CA LEU A 499 -13.43 -26.38 -23.99
C LEU A 499 -13.94 -24.97 -24.34
N GLU A 500 -13.07 -23.97 -24.46
CA GLU A 500 -13.42 -22.62 -24.93
C GLU A 500 -14.16 -22.67 -26.28
N ALA A 501 -13.66 -23.47 -27.24
CA ALA A 501 -14.24 -23.64 -28.57
C ALA A 501 -15.50 -24.52 -28.61
N ALA A 502 -15.70 -25.42 -27.63
CA ALA A 502 -16.90 -26.23 -27.48
C ALA A 502 -18.04 -25.45 -26.80
N THR A 503 -17.70 -24.57 -25.84
CA THR A 503 -18.64 -23.78 -25.03
C THR A 503 -18.97 -22.41 -25.62
N MET A 504 -18.29 -22.01 -26.70
CA MET A 504 -18.38 -20.68 -27.33
C MET A 504 -17.96 -19.54 -26.40
N LYS A 505 -16.70 -19.60 -25.91
CA LYS A 505 -16.13 -18.70 -24.88
C LYS A 505 -16.91 -18.70 -23.55
N ARG A 506 -17.37 -19.89 -23.12
CA ARG A 506 -18.04 -20.09 -21.81
C ARG A 506 -17.45 -21.24 -20.98
N PRO A 507 -16.12 -21.41 -20.87
CA PRO A 507 -15.56 -22.59 -20.21
C PRO A 507 -15.81 -22.59 -18.69
N LEU A 508 -15.82 -21.41 -18.05
CA LEU A 508 -15.92 -21.27 -16.59
C LEU A 508 -17.24 -21.80 -16.04
N VAL A 509 -18.36 -21.59 -16.73
CA VAL A 509 -19.67 -22.13 -16.29
C VAL A 509 -19.72 -23.66 -16.36
N TYR A 510 -19.27 -24.27 -17.46
CA TYR A 510 -19.37 -25.73 -17.62
C TYR A 510 -18.34 -26.47 -16.77
N LEU A 511 -17.08 -26.02 -16.79
CA LEU A 511 -16.02 -26.60 -15.97
C LEU A 511 -16.28 -26.37 -14.48
N GLY A 512 -16.72 -25.16 -14.11
CA GLY A 512 -17.14 -24.84 -12.76
C GLY A 512 -18.22 -25.80 -12.26
N LEU A 513 -19.31 -26.00 -13.01
CA LEU A 513 -20.36 -26.95 -12.60
C LEU A 513 -19.83 -28.37 -12.38
N LYS A 514 -18.91 -28.87 -13.23
CA LYS A 514 -18.31 -30.21 -13.03
C LYS A 514 -17.38 -30.25 -11.81
N VAL A 515 -16.46 -29.29 -11.68
CA VAL A 515 -15.47 -29.24 -10.60
C VAL A 515 -16.13 -29.01 -9.23
N PHE A 516 -17.02 -28.02 -9.11
CA PHE A 516 -17.75 -27.75 -7.87
C PHE A 516 -18.68 -28.91 -7.47
N SER A 517 -19.19 -29.70 -8.43
CA SER A 517 -19.93 -30.93 -8.14
C SER A 517 -19.00 -32.05 -7.63
N ARG A 518 -17.84 -32.29 -8.25
CA ARG A 518 -16.85 -33.27 -7.76
C ARG A 518 -16.39 -32.99 -6.33
N PHE A 519 -16.21 -31.71 -5.98
CA PHE A 519 -15.80 -31.27 -4.65
C PHE A 519 -16.96 -31.05 -3.66
N GLY A 520 -18.21 -31.42 -4.00
CA GLY A 520 -19.35 -31.37 -3.07
C GLY A 520 -19.71 -29.97 -2.56
N VAL A 521 -19.49 -28.94 -3.37
CA VAL A 521 -19.52 -27.55 -2.91
C VAL A 521 -20.94 -27.00 -2.76
N CYS A 522 -21.92 -27.53 -3.51
CA CYS A 522 -23.33 -27.23 -3.27
C CYS A 522 -23.79 -27.78 -1.91
N GLU A 523 -23.35 -28.99 -1.57
CA GLU A 523 -23.63 -29.69 -0.33
C GLU A 523 -23.01 -28.93 0.85
N PHE A 524 -21.74 -28.51 0.74
CA PHE A 524 -21.04 -27.72 1.76
C PHE A 524 -21.67 -26.34 1.98
N LEU A 525 -21.96 -25.59 0.90
CA LEU A 525 -22.57 -24.26 1.00
C LEU A 525 -24.09 -24.27 1.26
N HIS A 526 -24.69 -25.47 1.31
CA HIS A 526 -26.13 -25.71 1.40
C HIS A 526 -26.93 -24.99 0.29
N CYS A 527 -26.36 -24.84 -0.90
CA CYS A 527 -26.96 -24.13 -2.04
C CYS A 527 -27.37 -25.09 -3.17
N SER A 528 -28.27 -24.66 -4.05
CA SER A 528 -28.73 -25.52 -5.16
C SER A 528 -27.81 -25.42 -6.37
N GLU A 529 -27.74 -26.47 -7.19
CA GLU A 529 -27.04 -26.45 -8.48
C GLU A 529 -27.55 -25.33 -9.42
N ALA A 530 -28.83 -24.95 -9.30
CA ALA A 530 -29.40 -23.81 -10.01
C ALA A 530 -28.86 -22.46 -9.50
N THR A 531 -28.61 -22.34 -8.18
CA THR A 531 -27.95 -21.18 -7.54
C THR A 531 -26.49 -21.09 -7.98
N LEU A 532 -25.76 -22.20 -7.95
CA LEU A 532 -24.36 -22.28 -8.40
C LEU A 532 -24.23 -21.94 -9.89
N ARG A 533 -25.11 -22.48 -10.75
CA ARG A 533 -25.17 -22.14 -12.18
C ARG A 533 -25.42 -20.65 -12.40
N ALA A 534 -26.39 -20.06 -11.69
CA ALA A 534 -26.69 -18.63 -11.81
C ALA A 534 -25.49 -17.76 -11.36
N TRP A 535 -24.83 -18.16 -10.27
CA TRP A 535 -23.61 -17.51 -9.78
C TRP A 535 -22.46 -17.59 -10.78
N LEU A 536 -22.12 -18.79 -11.26
CA LEU A 536 -21.09 -19.00 -12.28
C LEU A 536 -21.38 -18.19 -13.55
N GLN A 537 -22.64 -18.15 -14.00
CA GLN A 537 -23.04 -17.36 -15.17
C GLN A 537 -22.89 -15.85 -14.91
N ALA A 538 -23.20 -15.37 -13.71
CA ALA A 538 -23.02 -13.97 -13.35
C ALA A 538 -21.53 -13.59 -13.26
N ILE A 539 -20.68 -14.41 -12.66
CA ILE A 539 -19.23 -14.23 -12.61
C ILE A 539 -18.63 -14.26 -14.03
N GLU A 540 -18.92 -15.30 -14.82
CA GLU A 540 -18.43 -15.45 -16.20
C GLU A 540 -18.81 -14.26 -17.10
N THR A 541 -20.01 -13.68 -16.91
CA THR A 541 -20.47 -12.52 -17.70
C THR A 541 -19.69 -11.23 -17.38
N ASN A 542 -19.00 -11.16 -16.24
CA ASN A 542 -18.14 -10.02 -15.88
C ASN A 542 -16.66 -10.26 -16.24
N TYR A 543 -16.29 -11.40 -16.83
CA TYR A 543 -14.98 -11.54 -17.48
C TYR A 543 -15.03 -10.98 -18.91
N HIS A 544 -14.10 -10.09 -19.25
CA HIS A 544 -14.13 -9.37 -20.52
C HIS A 544 -13.69 -10.28 -21.67
N SER A 545 -14.65 -10.84 -22.40
CA SER A 545 -14.38 -11.77 -23.53
C SER A 545 -13.59 -11.17 -24.72
N GLY A 546 -13.28 -9.86 -24.67
CA GLY A 546 -12.38 -9.16 -25.59
C GLY A 546 -10.91 -9.13 -25.15
N ASN A 547 -10.61 -9.37 -23.87
CA ASN A 547 -9.23 -9.49 -23.39
C ASN A 547 -8.56 -10.72 -24.02
N PRO A 548 -7.33 -10.60 -24.56
CA PRO A 548 -6.58 -11.76 -25.08
C PRO A 548 -6.33 -12.84 -24.03
N TYR A 549 -5.92 -12.46 -22.81
CA TYR A 549 -5.52 -13.36 -21.73
C TYR A 549 -6.51 -13.35 -20.56
N HIS A 550 -6.70 -12.21 -19.87
CA HIS A 550 -7.49 -12.15 -18.62
C HIS A 550 -9.00 -12.16 -18.92
N ASN A 551 -9.50 -13.33 -19.31
CA ASN A 551 -10.89 -13.63 -19.65
C ASN A 551 -11.34 -14.94 -18.98
N SER A 552 -12.59 -15.34 -19.20
CA SER A 552 -13.18 -16.52 -18.54
C SER A 552 -12.46 -17.85 -18.84
N SER A 553 -11.68 -17.93 -19.92
CA SER A 553 -10.85 -19.10 -20.21
C SER A 553 -9.60 -19.19 -19.32
N HIS A 554 -9.02 -18.06 -18.92
CA HIS A 554 -7.92 -18.05 -17.95
C HIS A 554 -8.43 -18.47 -16.57
N ALA A 555 -9.51 -17.84 -16.08
CA ALA A 555 -10.15 -18.22 -14.82
C ALA A 555 -10.57 -19.71 -14.77
N ALA A 556 -10.98 -20.28 -15.90
CA ALA A 556 -11.26 -21.71 -16.01
C ALA A 556 -9.99 -22.58 -15.93
N ASP A 557 -8.85 -22.15 -16.49
CA ASP A 557 -7.60 -22.91 -16.40
C ASP A 557 -6.97 -22.83 -14.99
N VAL A 558 -7.11 -21.70 -14.30
CA VAL A 558 -6.69 -21.52 -12.89
C VAL A 558 -7.57 -22.34 -11.95
N LEU A 559 -8.89 -22.40 -12.20
CA LEU A 559 -9.81 -23.29 -11.49
C LEU A 559 -9.43 -24.77 -11.70
N HIS A 560 -9.06 -25.16 -12.91
CA HIS A 560 -8.55 -26.50 -13.23
C HIS A 560 -7.23 -26.80 -12.49
N ALA A 561 -6.23 -25.91 -12.56
CA ALA A 561 -4.97 -26.10 -11.83
C ALA A 561 -5.18 -26.21 -10.32
N THR A 562 -6.05 -25.36 -9.76
CA THR A 562 -6.44 -25.40 -8.34
C THR A 562 -7.06 -26.75 -7.98
N ALA A 563 -8.01 -27.26 -8.77
CA ALA A 563 -8.64 -28.57 -8.56
C ALA A 563 -7.63 -29.74 -8.66
N TYR A 564 -6.67 -29.66 -9.58
CA TYR A 564 -5.59 -30.64 -9.70
C TYR A 564 -4.65 -30.64 -8.49
N PHE A 565 -4.36 -29.46 -7.93
CA PHE A 565 -3.53 -29.29 -6.73
C PHE A 565 -4.25 -29.75 -5.46
N LEU A 566 -5.52 -29.39 -5.26
CA LEU A 566 -6.34 -29.93 -4.15
C LEU A 566 -6.45 -31.46 -4.19
N SER A 567 -6.29 -32.06 -5.37
CA SER A 567 -6.27 -33.51 -5.56
C SER A 567 -4.90 -34.17 -5.30
N ARG A 568 -3.85 -33.42 -4.91
CA ARG A 568 -2.57 -33.97 -4.45
C ARG A 568 -2.67 -34.43 -3.00
N GLU A 569 -2.05 -35.56 -2.66
CA GLU A 569 -2.17 -36.19 -1.34
C GLU A 569 -1.70 -35.27 -0.20
N ARG A 570 -0.52 -34.63 -0.32
CA ARG A 570 -0.01 -33.70 0.71
C ARG A 570 -0.89 -32.47 0.90
N VAL A 571 -1.40 -31.89 -0.20
CA VAL A 571 -2.31 -30.74 -0.17
C VAL A 571 -3.59 -31.11 0.56
N LYS A 572 -4.22 -32.22 0.15
CA LYS A 572 -5.45 -32.75 0.76
C LYS A 572 -5.28 -33.16 2.23
N ALA A 573 -4.09 -33.59 2.64
CA ALA A 573 -3.78 -33.88 4.03
C ALA A 573 -3.54 -32.63 4.91
N SER A 574 -3.37 -31.44 4.29
CA SER A 574 -3.08 -30.18 4.99
C SER A 574 -4.30 -29.25 5.14
N LEU A 575 -5.30 -29.36 4.25
CA LEU A 575 -6.42 -28.43 4.14
C LEU A 575 -7.75 -29.01 4.69
N ASP A 576 -8.60 -28.16 5.27
CA ASP A 576 -9.99 -28.53 5.61
C ASP A 576 -10.91 -28.38 4.38
N PRO A 577 -12.11 -29.00 4.36
CA PRO A 577 -13.08 -28.80 3.28
C PRO A 577 -13.48 -27.33 3.03
N ILE A 578 -13.46 -26.48 4.07
CA ILE A 578 -13.69 -25.03 3.92
C ILE A 578 -12.56 -24.34 3.13
N ASP A 579 -11.33 -24.87 3.18
CA ASP A 579 -10.19 -24.38 2.42
C ASP A 579 -10.25 -24.86 0.97
N GLU A 580 -10.67 -26.11 0.71
CA GLU A 580 -10.94 -26.61 -0.65
C GLU A 580 -11.99 -25.73 -1.34
N VAL A 581 -13.12 -25.47 -0.66
CA VAL A 581 -14.19 -24.59 -1.14
C VAL A 581 -13.73 -23.14 -1.32
N ALA A 582 -12.96 -22.59 -0.38
CA ALA A 582 -12.37 -21.26 -0.53
C ALA A 582 -11.46 -21.16 -1.76
N SER A 583 -10.64 -22.19 -2.00
CA SER A 583 -9.68 -22.23 -3.09
C SER A 583 -10.36 -22.24 -4.46
N LEU A 584 -11.37 -23.09 -4.64
CA LEU A 584 -12.13 -23.17 -5.88
C LEU A 584 -12.93 -21.88 -6.15
N ILE A 585 -13.50 -21.26 -5.12
CA ILE A 585 -14.20 -19.97 -5.25
C ILE A 585 -13.21 -18.85 -5.61
N ALA A 586 -12.06 -18.77 -4.94
CA ALA A 586 -11.01 -17.79 -5.24
C ALA A 586 -10.54 -17.92 -6.70
N ALA A 587 -10.20 -19.13 -7.16
CA ALA A 587 -9.78 -19.38 -8.53
C ALA A 587 -10.84 -18.95 -9.57
N ALA A 588 -12.12 -19.17 -9.31
CA ALA A 588 -13.19 -18.76 -10.22
C ALA A 588 -13.38 -17.22 -10.31
N VAL A 589 -12.97 -16.45 -9.29
CA VAL A 589 -13.25 -15.00 -9.21
C VAL A 589 -12.01 -14.09 -9.18
N HIS A 590 -10.80 -14.64 -9.16
CA HIS A 590 -9.58 -13.87 -8.85
C HIS A 590 -9.33 -12.67 -9.78
N ASP A 591 -9.79 -12.74 -11.04
CA ASP A 591 -9.61 -11.71 -12.07
C ASP A 591 -10.94 -11.16 -12.63
N VAL A 592 -12.05 -11.29 -11.89
CA VAL A 592 -13.38 -10.89 -12.41
C VAL A 592 -13.43 -9.38 -12.67
N ASP A 593 -13.82 -8.97 -13.88
CA ASP A 593 -13.78 -7.58 -14.37
C ASP A 593 -12.37 -6.98 -14.54
N HIS A 594 -11.35 -7.81 -14.78
CA HIS A 594 -10.01 -7.35 -15.20
C HIS A 594 -10.09 -6.58 -16.54
N PRO A 595 -9.56 -5.34 -16.61
CA PRO A 595 -9.72 -4.44 -17.77
C PRO A 595 -8.68 -4.68 -18.88
N GLY A 596 -7.88 -5.74 -18.77
CA GLY A 596 -6.81 -6.06 -19.71
C GLY A 596 -5.54 -5.20 -19.53
N ARG A 597 -5.34 -4.62 -18.34
CA ARG A 597 -4.27 -3.65 -18.03
C ARG A 597 -3.75 -3.86 -16.62
N THR A 598 -2.44 -3.69 -16.39
CA THR A 598 -1.81 -3.90 -15.08
C THR A 598 -2.17 -2.83 -14.05
N ASN A 599 -1.99 -3.14 -12.76
CA ASN A 599 -2.09 -2.17 -11.65
C ASN A 599 -1.30 -0.88 -11.94
N SER A 600 -0.05 -0.99 -12.40
CA SER A 600 0.81 0.17 -12.69
C SER A 600 0.27 1.05 -13.83
N PHE A 601 -0.40 0.48 -14.84
CA PHE A 601 -1.12 1.27 -15.86
C PHE A 601 -2.30 2.02 -15.23
N LEU A 602 -3.12 1.34 -14.43
CA LEU A 602 -4.31 1.92 -13.82
C LEU A 602 -3.99 3.10 -12.89
N CYS A 603 -2.86 3.03 -12.17
CA CYS A 603 -2.35 4.12 -11.34
C CYS A 603 -1.77 5.26 -12.21
N ASN A 604 -0.94 4.96 -13.22
CA ASN A 604 -0.38 5.96 -14.14
C ASN A 604 -1.44 6.74 -14.94
N ALA A 605 -2.53 6.07 -15.31
CA ALA A 605 -3.69 6.67 -15.99
C ALA A 605 -4.62 7.45 -15.05
N GLY A 606 -4.46 7.33 -13.72
CA GLY A 606 -5.36 7.94 -12.73
C GLY A 606 -6.79 7.41 -12.79
N SER A 607 -6.94 6.11 -13.09
CA SER A 607 -8.23 5.44 -13.31
C SER A 607 -9.15 5.46 -12.08
N GLU A 608 -10.46 5.28 -12.29
CA GLU A 608 -11.45 5.26 -11.20
C GLU A 608 -11.17 4.15 -10.18
N LEU A 609 -10.69 2.98 -10.62
CA LEU A 609 -10.29 1.89 -9.72
C LEU A 609 -9.05 2.26 -8.89
N ALA A 610 -8.02 2.84 -9.50
CA ALA A 610 -6.81 3.25 -8.78
C ALA A 610 -7.12 4.33 -7.72
N VAL A 611 -7.98 5.29 -8.06
CA VAL A 611 -8.48 6.29 -7.10
C VAL A 611 -9.33 5.67 -5.99
N LEU A 612 -10.16 4.67 -6.30
CA LEU A 612 -11.00 3.96 -5.31
C LEU A 612 -10.16 3.14 -4.31
N TYR A 613 -9.14 2.44 -4.80
CA TYR A 613 -8.26 1.56 -3.99
C TYR A 613 -6.95 2.24 -3.55
N ASN A 614 -6.81 3.54 -3.78
CA ASN A 614 -5.67 4.37 -3.34
C ASN A 614 -4.32 3.78 -3.81
N ASP A 615 -4.25 3.47 -5.11
CA ASP A 615 -3.10 2.88 -5.81
C ASP A 615 -2.58 1.53 -5.24
N THR A 616 -3.29 0.92 -4.28
CA THR A 616 -2.84 -0.24 -3.48
C THR A 616 -3.62 -1.50 -3.86
N ALA A 617 -2.95 -2.53 -4.42
CA ALA A 617 -3.55 -3.81 -4.82
C ALA A 617 -4.90 -3.63 -5.57
N VAL A 618 -4.90 -2.74 -6.56
CA VAL A 618 -6.10 -2.11 -7.13
C VAL A 618 -7.03 -3.13 -7.77
N LEU A 619 -6.47 -4.02 -8.59
CA LEU A 619 -7.19 -5.07 -9.29
C LEU A 619 -7.67 -6.17 -8.33
N GLU A 620 -6.78 -6.68 -7.48
CA GLU A 620 -7.07 -7.77 -6.56
C GLU A 620 -8.14 -7.37 -5.51
N SER A 621 -8.13 -6.09 -5.11
CA SER A 621 -9.19 -5.48 -4.29
C SER A 621 -10.50 -5.30 -5.06
N HIS A 622 -10.44 -4.96 -6.35
CA HIS A 622 -11.62 -4.86 -7.23
C HIS A 622 -12.28 -6.22 -7.46
N HIS A 623 -11.51 -7.23 -7.86
CA HIS A 623 -11.98 -8.58 -8.13
C HIS A 623 -12.70 -9.19 -6.92
N THR A 624 -12.09 -9.08 -5.72
CA THR A 624 -12.75 -9.52 -4.48
C THR A 624 -14.01 -8.70 -4.16
N ALA A 625 -13.96 -7.37 -4.25
CA ALA A 625 -15.12 -6.53 -3.94
C ALA A 625 -16.30 -6.83 -4.89
N LEU A 626 -16.05 -6.87 -6.19
CA LEU A 626 -17.07 -7.08 -7.22
C LEU A 626 -17.64 -8.49 -7.16
N ALA A 627 -16.82 -9.54 -6.98
CA ALA A 627 -17.30 -10.91 -6.85
C ALA A 627 -18.35 -11.05 -5.74
N PHE A 628 -18.08 -10.48 -4.57
CA PHE A 628 -19.04 -10.50 -3.46
C PHE A 628 -20.24 -9.56 -3.67
N GLN A 629 -20.10 -8.45 -4.39
CA GLN A 629 -21.23 -7.62 -4.79
C GLN A 629 -22.17 -8.38 -5.74
N ILE A 630 -21.64 -8.99 -6.81
CA ILE A 630 -22.40 -9.83 -7.76
C ILE A 630 -23.13 -10.93 -7.00
N THR A 631 -22.42 -11.65 -6.13
CA THR A 631 -22.97 -12.77 -5.37
C THR A 631 -24.11 -12.35 -4.44
N THR A 632 -24.01 -11.19 -3.79
CA THR A 632 -25.00 -10.75 -2.80
C THR A 632 -26.16 -9.94 -3.39
N ARG A 633 -26.02 -9.40 -4.61
CA ARG A 633 -27.00 -8.53 -5.28
C ARG A 633 -28.28 -9.24 -5.74
N ASP A 634 -28.23 -10.51 -6.12
CA ASP A 634 -29.41 -11.34 -6.41
C ASP A 634 -29.47 -12.55 -5.48
N GLY A 635 -30.59 -12.71 -4.76
CA GLY A 635 -30.88 -13.86 -3.92
C GLY A 635 -31.00 -15.21 -4.66
N LYS A 636 -30.94 -15.22 -6.00
CA LYS A 636 -30.75 -16.40 -6.86
C LYS A 636 -29.27 -16.74 -7.13
N CYS A 637 -28.38 -15.75 -7.10
CA CYS A 637 -26.93 -15.92 -7.32
C CYS A 637 -26.15 -16.08 -6.01
N ASN A 638 -26.78 -15.82 -4.86
CA ASN A 638 -26.12 -15.91 -3.56
C ASN A 638 -25.91 -17.37 -3.10
N ILE A 639 -24.79 -17.96 -3.51
CA ILE A 639 -24.37 -19.31 -3.08
C ILE A 639 -24.12 -19.41 -1.56
N PHE A 640 -23.87 -18.30 -0.86
CA PHE A 640 -23.60 -18.27 0.59
C PHE A 640 -24.87 -18.15 1.44
N ARG A 641 -26.05 -18.01 0.81
CA ARG A 641 -27.31 -17.62 1.45
C ARG A 641 -27.74 -18.48 2.65
N ASN A 642 -27.33 -19.75 2.68
CA ASN A 642 -27.78 -20.75 3.65
C ASN A 642 -26.69 -21.17 4.66
N MET A 643 -25.49 -20.57 4.61
CA MET A 643 -24.40 -20.82 5.56
C MET A 643 -24.65 -20.16 6.92
N GLU A 644 -23.98 -20.63 7.98
CA GLU A 644 -23.95 -19.88 9.24
C GLU A 644 -23.09 -18.59 9.12
N ARG A 645 -23.40 -17.57 9.94
CA ARG A 645 -22.70 -16.27 9.89
C ARG A 645 -21.22 -16.38 10.29
N THR A 646 -20.86 -17.37 11.10
CA THR A 646 -19.47 -17.65 11.47
C THR A 646 -18.70 -18.30 10.31
N GLU A 647 -19.23 -19.37 9.73
CA GLU A 647 -18.65 -20.08 8.58
C GLU A 647 -18.50 -19.17 7.36
N TYR A 648 -19.53 -18.39 7.02
CA TYR A 648 -19.46 -17.42 5.94
C TYR A 648 -18.37 -16.35 6.19
N ARG A 649 -18.17 -15.89 7.44
CA ARG A 649 -17.08 -14.96 7.78
C ARG A 649 -15.72 -15.60 7.52
N THR A 650 -15.51 -16.86 7.95
CA THR A 650 -14.26 -17.61 7.72
C THR A 650 -14.01 -17.86 6.23
N LEU A 651 -15.01 -18.36 5.50
CA LEU A 651 -14.91 -18.63 4.06
C LEU A 651 -14.63 -17.35 3.28
N ARG A 652 -15.36 -16.26 3.57
CA ARG A 652 -15.12 -14.94 2.96
C ARG A 652 -13.70 -14.46 3.20
N GLN A 653 -13.19 -14.59 4.43
CA GLN A 653 -11.84 -14.16 4.77
C GLN A 653 -10.79 -14.97 4.02
N ALA A 654 -10.97 -16.29 3.87
CA ALA A 654 -10.08 -17.15 3.10
C ALA A 654 -10.08 -16.80 1.59
N VAL A 655 -11.26 -16.58 0.99
CA VAL A 655 -11.37 -16.18 -0.43
C VAL A 655 -10.68 -14.84 -0.69
N ILE A 656 -10.88 -13.84 0.19
CA ILE A 656 -10.23 -12.53 0.08
C ILE A 656 -8.71 -12.65 0.24
N ASP A 657 -8.24 -13.43 1.21
CA ASP A 657 -6.81 -13.64 1.46
C ASP A 657 -6.10 -14.31 0.27
N MET A 658 -6.76 -15.25 -0.39
CA MET A 658 -6.21 -15.94 -1.56
C MET A 658 -6.14 -15.05 -2.81
N VAL A 659 -7.17 -14.24 -3.09
CA VAL A 659 -7.14 -13.34 -4.24
C VAL A 659 -6.19 -12.15 -4.00
N LEU A 660 -6.14 -11.57 -2.80
CA LEU A 660 -5.13 -10.55 -2.46
C LEU A 660 -3.68 -11.10 -2.44
N ALA A 661 -3.50 -12.41 -2.54
CA ALA A 661 -2.21 -13.06 -2.68
C ALA A 661 -1.80 -13.33 -4.15
N THR A 662 -2.68 -13.18 -5.16
CA THR A 662 -2.26 -13.28 -6.57
C THR A 662 -1.34 -12.14 -6.98
N GLU A 663 -1.49 -10.96 -6.36
CA GLU A 663 -0.65 -9.77 -6.58
C GLU A 663 0.85 -10.10 -6.68
N MET A 664 1.47 -9.67 -7.77
CA MET A 664 2.86 -10.03 -8.09
C MET A 664 3.91 -9.20 -7.34
N THR A 665 3.56 -8.02 -6.82
CA THR A 665 4.42 -7.25 -5.90
C THR A 665 4.82 -8.07 -4.67
N LYS A 666 3.88 -8.89 -4.16
CA LYS A 666 4.06 -9.76 -2.99
C LYS A 666 4.65 -11.15 -3.31
N HIS A 667 4.97 -11.44 -4.58
CA HIS A 667 5.37 -12.78 -5.02
C HIS A 667 6.45 -13.43 -4.14
N PHE A 668 7.62 -12.79 -4.03
CA PHE A 668 8.73 -13.34 -3.24
C PHE A 668 8.45 -13.37 -1.74
N GLU A 669 7.56 -12.53 -1.21
CA GLU A 669 7.19 -12.56 0.20
C GLU A 669 6.44 -13.86 0.52
N HIS A 670 5.45 -14.21 -0.31
CA HIS A 670 4.65 -15.41 -0.11
C HIS A 670 5.44 -16.70 -0.38
N VAL A 671 6.28 -16.73 -1.43
CA VAL A 671 7.19 -17.87 -1.69
C VAL A 671 8.20 -18.05 -0.56
N ASN A 672 8.82 -16.97 -0.06
CA ASN A 672 9.75 -17.08 1.07
C ASN A 672 9.05 -17.48 2.38
N LYS A 673 7.84 -16.99 2.67
CA LYS A 673 7.07 -17.46 3.84
C LYS A 673 6.75 -18.96 3.73
N PHE A 674 6.31 -19.43 2.56
CA PHE A 674 6.07 -20.85 2.30
C PHE A 674 7.34 -21.72 2.49
N VAL A 675 8.44 -21.37 1.83
CA VAL A 675 9.71 -22.13 1.90
C VAL A 675 10.28 -22.20 3.33
N ASN A 676 10.20 -21.10 4.09
CA ASN A 676 10.78 -21.05 5.44
C ASN A 676 9.89 -21.65 6.54
N SER A 677 8.55 -21.62 6.40
CA SER A 677 7.61 -22.13 7.41
C SER A 677 7.09 -23.55 7.13
N ILE A 678 7.17 -24.03 5.88
CA ILE A 678 6.68 -25.36 5.48
C ILE A 678 7.82 -26.23 4.99
N ASN A 679 8.47 -25.90 3.87
CA ASN A 679 9.43 -26.83 3.24
C ASN A 679 10.67 -27.11 4.11
N LYS A 680 11.28 -26.08 4.72
CA LYS A 680 12.47 -26.28 5.58
C LYS A 680 12.15 -27.08 6.84
N PRO A 681 11.08 -26.80 7.62
CA PRO A 681 10.67 -27.65 8.73
C PRO A 681 10.30 -29.08 8.32
N LEU A 682 9.62 -29.25 7.17
CA LEU A 682 9.22 -30.58 6.68
C LEU A 682 10.44 -31.45 6.32
N ALA A 683 11.38 -30.92 5.54
CA ALA A 683 12.61 -31.62 5.17
C ALA A 683 13.44 -32.01 6.42
N ALA A 684 13.55 -31.12 7.40
CA ALA A 684 14.26 -31.40 8.66
C ALA A 684 13.59 -32.50 9.52
N LEU A 685 12.29 -32.76 9.33
CA LEU A 685 11.60 -33.92 9.94
C LEU A 685 11.74 -35.19 9.08
N GLU A 686 11.78 -35.07 7.76
CA GLU A 686 11.98 -36.20 6.83
C GLU A 686 13.41 -36.79 6.93
N GLU A 687 14.41 -35.98 7.29
CA GLU A 687 15.76 -36.46 7.63
C GLU A 687 15.86 -37.22 8.97
N ASN A 688 14.85 -37.13 9.84
CA ASN A 688 14.85 -37.74 11.18
C ASN A 688 13.93 -38.98 11.27
N GLU A 689 14.36 -40.08 10.64
CA GLU A 689 13.66 -41.37 10.67
C GLU A 689 13.39 -41.88 12.11
N GLY A 690 12.13 -41.86 12.55
CA GLY A 690 11.73 -42.54 13.80
C GLY A 690 10.39 -42.13 14.41
N SER A 691 10.00 -40.85 14.33
CA SER A 691 8.76 -40.36 14.99
C SER A 691 8.09 -39.14 14.34
N GLY A 692 8.42 -38.84 13.07
CA GLY A 692 8.08 -37.56 12.45
C GLY A 692 6.59 -37.37 12.08
N GLU A 693 5.84 -38.43 11.81
CA GLU A 693 4.54 -38.35 11.11
C GLU A 693 3.48 -37.48 11.81
N GLU A 694 3.30 -37.63 13.12
CA GLU A 694 2.36 -36.81 13.90
C GLU A 694 2.84 -35.34 14.00
N SER A 695 4.16 -35.10 14.06
CA SER A 695 4.73 -33.75 14.07
C SER A 695 4.60 -33.06 12.70
N MET A 696 4.81 -33.80 11.60
CA MET A 696 4.55 -33.30 10.24
C MET A 696 3.08 -32.91 10.09
N LYS A 697 2.15 -33.77 10.54
CA LYS A 697 0.72 -33.45 10.51
C LYS A 697 0.41 -32.18 11.31
N THR A 698 0.96 -32.02 12.51
CA THR A 698 0.80 -30.80 13.32
C THR A 698 1.31 -29.53 12.61
N ILE A 699 2.44 -29.61 11.89
CA ILE A 699 2.96 -28.49 11.08
C ILE A 699 2.02 -28.19 9.90
N LEU A 700 1.55 -29.21 9.19
CA LEU A 700 0.72 -29.07 7.98
C LEU A 700 -0.69 -28.54 8.29
N THR A 701 -1.29 -28.93 9.42
CA THR A 701 -2.67 -28.54 9.78
C THR A 701 -2.77 -27.26 10.61
N SER A 702 -1.67 -26.55 10.89
CA SER A 702 -1.75 -25.28 11.63
C SER A 702 -2.51 -24.21 10.82
N PRO A 703 -3.33 -23.35 11.45
CA PRO A 703 -4.08 -22.31 10.74
C PRO A 703 -3.18 -21.38 9.91
N GLU A 704 -1.99 -21.08 10.44
CA GLU A 704 -1.00 -20.20 9.83
C GLU A 704 -0.39 -20.85 8.58
N ASN A 705 0.01 -22.12 8.65
CA ASN A 705 0.57 -22.82 7.49
C ASN A 705 -0.50 -23.15 6.46
N ARG A 706 -1.74 -23.42 6.86
CA ARG A 706 -2.89 -23.56 5.92
C ARG A 706 -3.15 -22.30 5.10
N ILE A 707 -2.94 -21.11 5.68
CA ILE A 707 -2.98 -19.84 4.93
C ILE A 707 -1.83 -19.81 3.91
N LEU A 708 -0.60 -20.17 4.31
CA LEU A 708 0.55 -20.22 3.38
C LEU A 708 0.39 -21.26 2.27
N VAL A 709 -0.13 -22.45 2.54
CA VAL A 709 -0.46 -23.47 1.53
C VAL A 709 -1.49 -22.94 0.54
N LYS A 710 -2.59 -22.34 1.01
CA LYS A 710 -3.61 -21.73 0.14
C LYS A 710 -3.03 -20.64 -0.77
N ARG A 711 -2.25 -19.70 -0.20
CA ARG A 711 -1.61 -18.62 -0.97
C ARG A 711 -0.62 -19.17 -2.00
N MET A 712 0.17 -20.18 -1.65
CA MET A 712 1.09 -20.84 -2.60
C MET A 712 0.32 -21.56 -3.71
N LEU A 713 -0.75 -22.28 -3.36
CA LEU A 713 -1.58 -23.04 -4.29
C LEU A 713 -2.22 -22.15 -5.36
N ILE A 714 -2.86 -21.04 -4.97
CA ILE A 714 -3.51 -20.14 -5.93
C ILE A 714 -2.49 -19.45 -6.84
N LYS A 715 -1.35 -18.98 -6.32
CA LYS A 715 -0.28 -18.40 -7.16
C LYS A 715 0.34 -19.42 -8.11
N CYS A 716 0.53 -20.66 -7.67
CA CYS A 716 0.99 -21.74 -8.54
C CYS A 716 -0.05 -22.13 -9.60
N ALA A 717 -1.35 -21.89 -9.37
CA ALA A 717 -2.41 -22.18 -10.32
C ALA A 717 -2.55 -21.06 -11.37
N ASP A 718 -2.52 -19.81 -10.92
CA ASP A 718 -2.52 -18.56 -11.68
C ASP A 718 -1.44 -18.57 -12.79
N ILE A 719 -0.16 -18.50 -12.41
CA ILE A 719 0.96 -18.46 -13.39
C ILE A 719 1.43 -19.84 -13.84
N SER A 720 0.53 -20.83 -13.92
CA SER A 720 0.85 -22.23 -14.25
C SER A 720 1.18 -22.51 -15.74
N ASN A 721 0.95 -21.54 -16.62
CA ASN A 721 1.06 -21.72 -18.08
C ASN A 721 2.39 -22.32 -18.57
N PRO A 722 3.58 -21.96 -18.01
CA PRO A 722 4.85 -22.56 -18.43
C PRO A 722 5.00 -24.05 -18.05
N CYS A 723 4.16 -24.54 -17.14
CA CYS A 723 4.10 -25.94 -16.71
C CYS A 723 3.01 -26.75 -17.46
N ARG A 724 2.20 -26.13 -18.34
CA ARG A 724 1.22 -26.81 -19.20
C ARG A 724 1.91 -27.52 -20.38
N PRO A 725 1.27 -28.53 -21.02
CA PRO A 725 1.71 -29.06 -22.31
C PRO A 725 2.05 -27.95 -23.32
N LEU A 726 3.12 -28.14 -24.10
CA LEU A 726 3.72 -27.11 -24.96
C LEU A 726 2.72 -26.33 -25.83
N ARG A 727 1.73 -27.01 -26.43
CA ARG A 727 0.70 -26.36 -27.27
C ARG A 727 -0.13 -25.32 -26.50
N LEU A 728 -0.36 -25.55 -25.20
CA LEU A 728 -1.08 -24.64 -24.31
C LEU A 728 -0.16 -23.53 -23.79
N CYS A 729 1.08 -23.88 -23.43
CA CYS A 729 2.12 -22.91 -23.02
C CYS A 729 2.33 -21.84 -24.11
N VAL A 730 2.45 -22.25 -25.38
CA VAL A 730 2.65 -21.34 -26.52
C VAL A 730 1.42 -20.46 -26.79
N GLU A 731 0.20 -21.01 -26.70
CA GLU A 731 -1.04 -20.24 -26.85
C GLU A 731 -1.22 -19.22 -25.71
N TRP A 732 -1.00 -19.61 -24.45
CA TRP A 732 -1.04 -18.69 -23.31
C TRP A 732 0.04 -17.61 -23.40
N ALA A 733 1.28 -17.97 -23.78
CA ALA A 733 2.35 -17.01 -24.03
C ALA A 733 2.00 -16.01 -25.15
N GLY A 734 1.26 -16.44 -26.17
CA GLY A 734 0.73 -15.57 -27.21
C GLY A 734 -0.34 -14.61 -26.69
N ARG A 735 -1.32 -15.14 -25.94
CA ARG A 735 -2.40 -14.34 -25.34
C ARG A 735 -1.88 -13.25 -24.41
N ILE A 736 -0.99 -13.58 -23.46
CA ILE A 736 -0.45 -12.57 -22.54
C ILE A 736 0.44 -11.54 -23.25
N SER A 737 1.20 -11.98 -24.27
CA SER A 737 2.01 -11.06 -25.08
C SER A 737 1.13 -10.06 -25.83
N GLU A 738 0.03 -10.51 -26.45
CA GLU A 738 -0.91 -9.61 -27.15
C GLU A 738 -1.53 -8.58 -26.20
N GLU A 739 -1.83 -8.96 -24.96
CA GLU A 739 -2.42 -8.05 -23.98
C GLU A 739 -1.42 -6.99 -23.48
N TYR A 740 -0.17 -7.39 -23.20
CA TYR A 740 0.91 -6.45 -22.88
C TYR A 740 1.29 -5.57 -24.09
N PHE A 741 1.20 -6.07 -25.32
CA PHE A 741 1.37 -5.27 -26.53
C PHE A 741 0.27 -4.22 -26.65
N ALA A 742 -0.99 -4.59 -26.42
CA ALA A 742 -2.11 -3.65 -26.42
C ALA A 742 -2.00 -2.58 -25.33
N GLN A 743 -1.52 -2.94 -24.13
CA GLN A 743 -1.21 -1.96 -23.08
C GLN A 743 -0.08 -1.01 -23.51
N THR A 744 1.04 -1.55 -23.99
CA THR A 744 2.22 -0.77 -24.41
C THR A 744 1.92 0.18 -25.59
N GLU A 745 1.02 -0.22 -26.48
CA GLU A 745 0.51 0.58 -27.60
C GLU A 745 -0.45 1.69 -27.11
N GLU A 746 -1.28 1.41 -26.09
CA GLU A 746 -2.13 2.41 -25.44
C GLU A 746 -1.32 3.43 -24.61
N GLU A 747 -0.35 2.98 -23.81
CA GLU A 747 0.56 3.84 -23.03
C GLU A 747 1.26 4.85 -23.93
N LYS A 748 1.72 4.42 -25.11
CA LYS A 748 2.36 5.28 -26.11
C LYS A 748 1.39 6.23 -26.79
N SER A 749 0.13 5.84 -27.02
CA SER A 749 -0.88 6.71 -27.64
C SER A 749 -1.44 7.77 -26.67
N GLN A 750 -1.48 7.47 -25.38
CA GLN A 750 -1.90 8.39 -24.30
C GLN A 750 -0.73 9.07 -23.58
N GLY A 751 0.48 8.94 -24.13
CA GLY A 751 1.69 9.57 -23.62
C GLY A 751 2.05 9.20 -22.17
N LEU A 752 1.50 8.10 -21.65
CA LEU A 752 1.71 7.63 -20.29
C LEU A 752 3.15 7.08 -20.13
N PRO A 753 3.67 7.00 -18.89
CA PRO A 753 4.91 6.28 -18.64
C PRO A 753 4.76 4.81 -19.06
N VAL A 754 5.48 4.41 -20.11
CA VAL A 754 5.45 3.03 -20.60
C VAL A 754 6.10 2.12 -19.56
N VAL A 755 5.33 1.20 -18.96
CA VAL A 755 5.80 0.40 -17.81
C VAL A 755 6.52 -0.88 -18.23
N MET A 756 6.33 -1.32 -19.48
CA MET A 756 6.94 -2.54 -20.05
C MET A 756 7.56 -2.28 -21.45
N PRO A 757 8.54 -1.36 -21.60
CA PRO A 757 9.01 -0.89 -22.91
C PRO A 757 9.57 -1.95 -23.89
N VAL A 758 10.04 -3.11 -23.40
CA VAL A 758 10.44 -4.28 -24.18
C VAL A 758 9.24 -5.08 -24.73
N PHE A 759 8.07 -4.98 -24.11
CA PHE A 759 6.82 -5.57 -24.58
C PHE A 759 6.12 -4.68 -25.63
N ASP A 760 6.89 -4.15 -26.56
CA ASP A 760 6.39 -3.57 -27.80
C ASP A 760 6.36 -4.66 -28.89
N ARG A 761 5.22 -4.80 -29.56
CA ARG A 761 4.95 -5.72 -30.68
C ARG A 761 6.05 -5.74 -31.76
N ASN A 762 6.77 -4.63 -31.94
CA ASN A 762 7.81 -4.44 -32.96
C ASN A 762 9.22 -4.84 -32.49
N THR A 763 9.48 -4.87 -31.17
CA THR A 763 10.82 -5.09 -30.60
C THR A 763 10.93 -6.36 -29.77
N CYS A 764 9.83 -6.78 -29.12
CA CYS A 764 9.79 -7.94 -28.23
C CYS A 764 10.28 -9.22 -28.92
N SER A 765 10.96 -10.07 -28.13
CA SER A 765 11.21 -11.47 -28.45
C SER A 765 10.46 -12.30 -27.43
N ILE A 766 9.32 -12.87 -27.83
CA ILE A 766 8.46 -13.63 -26.91
C ILE A 766 9.23 -14.82 -26.29
N PRO A 767 10.07 -15.58 -27.04
CA PRO A 767 10.91 -16.61 -26.45
C PRO A 767 11.82 -16.11 -25.33
N LYS A 768 12.43 -14.92 -25.47
CA LYS A 768 13.22 -14.31 -24.39
C LYS A 768 12.38 -13.91 -23.20
N SER A 769 11.26 -13.22 -23.42
CA SER A 769 10.35 -12.86 -22.33
C SER A 769 9.85 -14.09 -21.55
N GLN A 770 9.57 -15.21 -22.24
CA GLN A 770 9.18 -16.46 -21.58
C GLN A 770 10.34 -17.13 -20.83
N ILE A 771 11.54 -17.15 -21.39
CA ILE A 771 12.77 -17.57 -20.68
C ILE A 771 12.96 -16.77 -19.39
N SER A 772 12.96 -15.44 -19.49
CA SER A 772 13.23 -14.53 -18.38
C SER A 772 12.14 -14.57 -17.31
N PHE A 773 10.87 -14.77 -17.71
CA PHE A 773 9.77 -15.04 -16.79
C PHE A 773 9.95 -16.37 -16.04
N ILE A 774 10.35 -17.44 -16.75
CA ILE A 774 10.59 -18.76 -16.14
C ILE A 774 11.76 -18.70 -15.16
N ASP A 775 12.92 -18.19 -15.60
CA ASP A 775 14.16 -18.09 -14.82
C ASP A 775 14.02 -17.18 -13.57
N TYR A 776 13.07 -16.23 -13.54
CA TYR A 776 12.92 -15.24 -12.45
C TYR A 776 11.75 -15.48 -11.48
N PHE A 777 10.62 -16.00 -11.95
CA PHE A 777 9.41 -16.21 -11.10
C PHE A 777 8.99 -17.68 -10.97
N ILE A 778 9.17 -18.49 -12.01
CA ILE A 778 8.54 -19.81 -12.10
C ILE A 778 9.42 -20.88 -11.49
N THR A 779 10.72 -20.91 -11.80
CA THR A 779 11.62 -21.99 -11.34
C THR A 779 11.64 -22.14 -9.83
N ASP A 780 11.99 -21.09 -9.07
CA ASP A 780 12.07 -21.18 -7.60
C ASP A 780 10.69 -21.43 -6.94
N MET A 781 9.60 -20.93 -7.54
CA MET A 781 8.25 -21.15 -7.03
C MET A 781 7.78 -22.61 -7.26
N PHE A 782 7.98 -23.15 -8.46
CA PHE A 782 7.58 -24.51 -8.79
C PHE A 782 8.52 -25.56 -8.22
N ASP A 783 9.84 -25.33 -8.10
CA ASP A 783 10.74 -26.20 -7.34
C ASP A 783 10.28 -26.30 -5.86
N ALA A 784 9.81 -25.19 -5.28
CA ALA A 784 9.26 -25.18 -3.93
C ALA A 784 7.89 -25.88 -3.81
N TRP A 785 7.04 -25.79 -4.83
CA TRP A 785 5.71 -26.42 -4.83
C TRP A 785 5.77 -27.92 -5.16
N ASP A 786 6.65 -28.34 -6.08
CA ASP A 786 6.94 -29.74 -6.41
C ASP A 786 7.48 -30.50 -5.18
N ALA A 787 8.45 -29.91 -4.47
CA ALA A 787 9.00 -30.46 -3.23
C ALA A 787 7.96 -30.64 -2.09
N PHE A 788 6.79 -30.00 -2.21
CA PHE A 788 5.68 -30.15 -1.26
C PHE A 788 4.59 -31.10 -1.76
N ALA A 789 4.20 -30.99 -3.04
CA ALA A 789 2.98 -31.56 -3.59
C ALA A 789 3.18 -32.73 -4.58
N ASP A 790 4.42 -33.08 -4.92
CA ASP A 790 4.83 -34.10 -5.90
C ASP A 790 4.19 -33.89 -7.29
N LEU A 791 4.88 -33.09 -8.12
CA LEU A 791 4.40 -32.56 -9.40
C LEU A 791 5.33 -32.88 -10.59
N PRO A 792 5.92 -34.09 -10.71
CA PRO A 792 6.98 -34.37 -11.68
C PRO A 792 6.56 -34.16 -13.15
N ASN A 793 5.27 -34.34 -13.46
CA ASN A 793 4.72 -34.08 -14.80
C ASN A 793 4.78 -32.58 -15.16
N LEU A 794 4.53 -31.69 -14.19
CA LEU A 794 4.59 -30.24 -14.38
C LEU A 794 6.03 -29.80 -14.57
N MET A 795 6.95 -30.33 -13.74
CA MET A 795 8.38 -30.04 -13.85
C MET A 795 8.98 -30.56 -15.17
N GLN A 796 8.48 -31.69 -15.69
CA GLN A 796 8.84 -32.20 -17.01
C GLN A 796 8.34 -31.28 -18.14
N HIS A 797 7.10 -30.80 -18.08
CA HIS A 797 6.59 -29.80 -19.05
C HIS A 797 7.38 -28.49 -18.96
N LEU A 798 7.69 -28.00 -17.77
CA LEU A 798 8.48 -26.78 -17.56
C LEU A 798 9.87 -26.86 -18.20
N ASP A 799 10.61 -27.94 -17.96
CA ASP A 799 11.93 -28.21 -18.56
C ASP A 799 11.84 -28.37 -20.10
N ASN A 800 10.79 -29.02 -20.62
CA ASN A 800 10.54 -29.13 -22.06
C ASN A 800 10.22 -27.76 -22.71
N ASN A 801 9.37 -26.96 -22.08
CA ASN A 801 8.93 -25.66 -22.58
C ASN A 801 10.08 -24.64 -22.51
N PHE A 802 10.88 -24.64 -21.45
CA PHE A 802 12.09 -23.84 -21.35
C PHE A 802 13.09 -24.15 -22.45
N LYS A 803 13.33 -25.45 -22.74
CA LYS A 803 14.16 -25.89 -23.88
C LYS A 803 13.58 -25.44 -25.23
N TYR A 804 12.27 -25.50 -25.40
CA TYR A 804 11.61 -25.01 -26.62
C TYR A 804 11.89 -23.51 -26.82
N TRP A 805 11.66 -22.68 -25.81
CA TRP A 805 11.93 -21.24 -25.89
C TRP A 805 13.41 -20.93 -26.11
N LYS A 806 14.35 -21.60 -25.41
CA LYS A 806 15.80 -21.48 -25.67
C LYS A 806 16.13 -21.84 -27.13
N SER A 807 15.55 -22.90 -27.69
CA SER A 807 15.79 -23.30 -29.08
C SER A 807 15.30 -22.25 -30.11
N LEU A 808 14.28 -21.45 -29.77
CA LEU A 808 13.81 -20.35 -30.64
C LEU A 808 14.74 -19.14 -30.54
N ASP A 809 15.20 -18.80 -29.33
CA ASP A 809 16.12 -17.68 -29.10
C ASP A 809 17.51 -17.95 -29.70
N GLU A 810 18.04 -19.17 -29.60
CA GLU A 810 19.27 -19.61 -30.28
C GLU A 810 19.17 -19.48 -31.81
N ARG A 811 17.96 -19.67 -32.37
CA ARG A 811 17.64 -19.43 -33.78
C ARG A 811 17.32 -17.96 -34.10
N ASN A 812 17.42 -17.05 -33.13
CA ASN A 812 17.07 -15.63 -33.22
C ASN A 812 15.62 -15.37 -33.67
N LEU A 813 14.71 -16.31 -33.39
CA LEU A 813 13.29 -16.20 -33.69
C LEU A 813 12.59 -15.43 -32.57
N ARG A 814 11.80 -14.41 -32.93
CA ARG A 814 11.00 -13.60 -31.98
C ARG A 814 9.57 -14.10 -31.80
N SER A 815 9.11 -14.96 -32.71
CA SER A 815 7.75 -15.49 -32.81
C SER A 815 7.50 -16.67 -31.87
N LEU A 816 6.23 -16.91 -31.57
CA LEU A 816 5.71 -18.04 -30.77
C LEU A 816 6.08 -19.43 -31.32
N ALA A 817 6.31 -19.50 -32.63
CA ALA A 817 6.60 -20.72 -33.39
C ALA A 817 7.70 -20.44 -34.43
N PRO A 818 8.44 -21.47 -34.89
CA PRO A 818 9.25 -21.35 -36.09
C PRO A 818 8.36 -21.10 -37.33
N PRO A 819 8.90 -20.51 -38.41
CA PRO A 819 8.18 -20.47 -39.69
C PRO A 819 7.90 -21.90 -40.18
N PRO A 820 6.79 -22.13 -40.91
CA PRO A 820 6.53 -23.41 -41.56
C PRO A 820 7.60 -23.71 -42.62
N GLU A 821 7.95 -25.00 -42.75
CA GLU A 821 8.91 -25.53 -43.75
C GLU A 821 8.29 -25.67 -45.16
#